data_AF-W4M131-F1
#
_entry.id   AF-W4M131-F1
#
_cell.length_a   1.000
_cell.length_b   1.000
_cell.length_c   1.000
_cell.angle_alpha   90.00
_cell.angle_beta   90.00
_cell.angle_gamma   90.00
#
_symmetry.space_group_name_H-M   'P 1'
#
loop_
_entity.id
_entity.type
_entity.pdbx_description
1 polymer ?
#
loop_
_entity_poly.entity_id
_entity_poly.type
_entity_poly.pdbx_seq_one_letter_code
_entity_poly.pdbx_strand_id
1 'polypeptide(L)'
;MFCFSHISRQSLYFSLTAIFVIILLLIPVMTFSATITVRSRNDEINEDGDCSLREAIASANQDQSVDDCEAGNGADIIEFAPRQEPRRFRLFRGGINDDTGASGDLDITDDLTIMSLGEEETIIQLEADRESVERIFDIVVPEGQTIFVTIANLTLTVSDSQRGQGDHGDGIRNQAGGVLRLEQVTIRDLQSDAVDGGTVLNEGGLTLDQCTIVNNHGGSSGGILNTGTLDVMQSRIAGNIGSMGGGILNRNRLTVDASTVSDNRAPGGSGGGIYNESIAIVRSSALAGNLSNRGGAIFNQGVMVIENTTLSGNESEGAGGIDNQNVLTIRHSTMTDNTGNMDTGGIRSDGVVELFHTIVAGNTADVPETDCSGTGIMSQGYNLVGMGCPNNGVSDRTISGDLVMTTVLGPLQDNGGPTVTHALQPDSVAIDAGGMDCPPPDVDQRGLPRPSDGNGDGLPICDIGAFEADPIPTADQLLLVSARANIGSAGLDRAVVTGCGESDPGHLPPHAPIPEGATAVRLMAMGEVILNDLTAPLMPDGEVVGEMTYTGPDGIGGLTTERRGFLAGIFAPDAPPSLPAPPPLIVTGQEQVQAMLTSPPLQLYNLFYIGDGQTLAGQTLVVEIPPEATRLYLGVVDACDGEPQLGSYNDNRGNWIAEIEFVFDAPASFGHTQRIQKD
;
A
#
# COMPACT_ATOMS: atom_id res chain seq x y z
N MET A 1 -30.00 20.87 65.47
CA MET A 1 -30.05 19.42 65.75
C MET A 1 -29.18 18.76 64.70
N PHE A 2 -27.95 18.40 65.02
CA PHE A 2 -27.25 17.19 64.55
C PHE A 2 -25.92 17.09 65.31
N CYS A 3 -25.73 15.93 65.91
CA CYS A 3 -24.74 15.60 66.92
C CYS A 3 -23.50 15.04 66.20
N PHE A 4 -22.32 15.63 66.38
CA PHE A 4 -21.06 14.98 65.98
C PHE A 4 -20.55 14.17 67.16
N SER A 5 -20.73 12.86 67.10
CA SER A 5 -20.17 11.89 68.05
C SER A 5 -18.68 11.68 67.77
N HIS A 6 -17.88 11.77 68.83
CA HIS A 6 -16.46 11.40 68.87
C HIS A 6 -16.22 9.98 68.32
N ILE A 7 -15.64 9.88 67.12
CA ILE A 7 -14.95 8.66 66.69
C ILE A 7 -13.56 8.70 67.34
N SER A 8 -13.28 7.69 68.18
CA SER A 8 -11.99 7.57 68.87
C SER A 8 -10.87 7.34 67.86
N ARG A 9 -9.68 7.92 68.12
CA ARG A 9 -8.48 7.75 67.27
C ARG A 9 -8.15 6.27 67.00
N GLN A 10 -8.49 5.34 67.90
CA GLN A 10 -8.26 3.90 67.70
C GLN A 10 -9.14 3.29 66.59
N SER A 11 -10.38 3.77 66.43
CA SER A 11 -11.29 3.32 65.37
C SER A 11 -10.84 3.80 63.98
N LEU A 12 -10.16 4.95 63.91
CA LEU A 12 -9.61 5.51 62.68
C LEU A 12 -8.36 4.75 62.21
N TYR A 13 -7.50 4.29 63.14
CA TYR A 13 -6.33 3.48 62.78
C TYR A 13 -6.70 2.08 62.28
N PHE A 14 -7.69 1.41 62.90
CA PHE A 14 -8.16 0.10 62.44
C PHE A 14 -8.83 0.15 61.06
N SER A 15 -9.56 1.24 60.77
CA SER A 15 -10.21 1.44 59.46
C SER A 15 -9.22 1.86 58.38
N LEU A 16 -8.21 2.69 58.69
CA LEU A 16 -7.13 3.01 57.75
C LEU A 16 -6.26 1.80 57.41
N THR A 17 -5.94 0.92 58.37
CA THR A 17 -5.21 -0.32 58.07
C THR A 17 -6.04 -1.33 57.28
N ALA A 18 -7.34 -1.46 57.56
CA ALA A 18 -8.23 -2.32 56.78
C ALA A 18 -8.43 -1.82 55.34
N ILE A 19 -8.56 -0.49 55.16
CA ILE A 19 -8.64 0.14 53.84
C ILE A 19 -7.31 -0.02 53.08
N PHE A 20 -6.15 0.10 53.76
CA PHE A 20 -4.85 -0.08 53.11
C PHE A 20 -4.60 -1.54 52.68
N VAL A 21 -5.06 -2.52 53.46
CA VAL A 21 -4.99 -3.96 53.10
C VAL A 21 -5.97 -4.31 51.98
N ILE A 22 -7.18 -3.72 51.97
CA ILE A 22 -8.16 -3.89 50.87
C ILE A 22 -7.66 -3.21 49.59
N ILE A 23 -7.02 -2.04 49.69
CA ILE A 23 -6.39 -1.37 48.55
C ILE A 23 -5.21 -2.19 48.03
N LEU A 24 -4.39 -2.81 48.90
CA LEU A 24 -3.32 -3.73 48.47
C LEU A 24 -3.84 -5.02 47.81
N LEU A 25 -5.02 -5.50 48.20
CA LEU A 25 -5.71 -6.67 47.60
C LEU A 25 -6.46 -6.33 46.30
N LEU A 26 -6.63 -5.04 45.99
CA LEU A 26 -7.30 -4.54 44.78
C LEU A 26 -6.33 -3.89 43.78
N ILE A 27 -5.02 -3.89 44.05
CA ILE A 27 -4.02 -3.59 43.03
C ILE A 27 -3.95 -4.84 42.14
N PRO A 28 -4.34 -4.80 40.86
CA PRO A 28 -4.06 -5.91 39.96
C PRO A 28 -2.55 -6.16 40.03
N VAL A 29 -2.17 -7.36 40.44
CA VAL A 29 -0.79 -7.81 40.34
C VAL A 29 -0.47 -7.70 38.86
N MET A 30 0.52 -6.89 38.49
CA MET A 30 1.07 -6.93 37.15
C MET A 30 1.65 -8.33 36.98
N THR A 31 0.88 -9.23 36.36
CA THR A 31 1.37 -10.51 35.89
C THR A 31 2.29 -10.19 34.71
N PHE A 32 3.58 -10.42 34.90
CA PHE A 32 4.51 -10.42 33.77
C PHE A 32 4.23 -11.71 32.99
N SER A 33 3.96 -11.57 31.70
CA SER A 33 3.92 -12.69 30.76
C SER A 33 5.22 -13.49 30.86
N ALA A 34 5.14 -14.82 31.01
CA ALA A 34 6.35 -15.64 30.97
C ALA A 34 6.89 -15.67 29.53
N THR A 35 8.21 -15.65 29.38
CA THR A 35 8.85 -15.78 28.07
C THR A 35 9.50 -17.16 27.98
N ILE A 36 8.98 -18.00 27.09
CA ILE A 36 9.44 -19.38 26.89
C ILE A 36 10.26 -19.42 25.59
N THR A 37 11.58 -19.56 25.72
CA THR A 37 12.48 -19.59 24.56
C THR A 37 12.61 -21.00 23.98
N VAL A 38 12.17 -21.20 22.74
CA VAL A 38 12.39 -22.43 21.97
C VAL A 38 13.85 -22.55 21.55
N ARG A 39 14.48 -23.67 21.89
CA ARG A 39 15.90 -23.95 21.63
C ARG A 39 16.12 -25.16 20.71
N SER A 40 15.11 -26.03 20.54
CA SER A 40 15.15 -27.23 19.69
C SER A 40 14.32 -27.11 18.43
N ARG A 41 14.77 -27.77 17.35
CA ARG A 41 14.12 -27.78 16.02
C ARG A 41 13.26 -29.02 15.79
N ASN A 42 13.36 -29.98 16.69
CA ASN A 42 12.59 -31.21 16.62
C ASN A 42 11.17 -30.95 17.11
N ASP A 43 10.27 -31.81 16.68
CA ASP A 43 8.91 -31.89 17.19
C ASP A 43 8.83 -33.03 18.22
N GLU A 44 8.93 -32.66 19.50
CA GLU A 44 9.01 -33.63 20.59
C GLU A 44 8.34 -33.16 21.89
N ILE A 45 8.23 -34.11 22.83
CA ILE A 45 7.68 -33.93 24.17
C ILE A 45 8.37 -34.92 25.12
N ASN A 46 9.68 -35.08 24.96
CA ASN A 46 10.46 -36.05 25.73
C ASN A 46 11.24 -35.33 26.85
N GLU A 47 12.08 -36.06 27.59
CA GLU A 47 12.88 -35.50 28.68
C GLU A 47 14.36 -35.59 28.30
N ASP A 48 14.80 -34.77 27.33
CA ASP A 48 16.18 -34.79 26.81
C ASP A 48 17.01 -33.54 27.17
N GLY A 49 16.42 -32.60 27.88
CA GLY A 49 17.06 -31.38 28.37
C GLY A 49 17.15 -30.30 27.31
N ASP A 50 16.19 -30.26 26.40
CA ASP A 50 16.00 -29.14 25.48
C ASP A 50 14.56 -28.58 25.55
N CYS A 51 14.22 -27.68 24.63
CA CYS A 51 12.92 -27.02 24.62
C CYS A 51 12.48 -26.84 23.17
N SER A 52 11.67 -27.76 22.69
CA SER A 52 11.01 -27.72 21.39
C SER A 52 9.81 -26.77 21.39
N LEU A 53 9.27 -26.48 20.20
CA LEU A 53 8.06 -25.65 20.08
C LEU A 53 6.85 -26.31 20.75
N ARG A 54 6.71 -27.64 20.65
CA ARG A 54 5.61 -28.38 21.27
C ARG A 54 5.72 -28.36 22.79
N GLU A 55 6.91 -28.53 23.37
CA GLU A 55 7.13 -28.40 24.82
C GLU A 55 6.91 -26.97 25.30
N ALA A 56 7.29 -25.96 24.51
CA ALA A 56 7.05 -24.57 24.86
C ALA A 56 5.54 -24.25 24.92
N ILE A 57 4.77 -24.70 23.93
CA ILE A 57 3.30 -24.56 23.91
C ILE A 57 2.67 -25.35 25.06
N ALA A 58 3.14 -26.57 25.32
CA ALA A 58 2.66 -27.37 26.45
C ALA A 58 2.96 -26.71 27.80
N SER A 59 4.10 -26.01 27.92
CA SER A 59 4.47 -25.26 29.13
C SER A 59 3.61 -24.02 29.34
N ALA A 60 3.26 -23.33 28.25
CA ALA A 60 2.35 -22.19 28.28
C ALA A 60 0.93 -22.63 28.68
N ASN A 61 0.38 -23.61 27.97
CA ASN A 61 -0.97 -24.13 28.23
C ASN A 61 -1.20 -24.64 29.67
N GLN A 62 -0.14 -25.08 30.37
CA GLN A 62 -0.23 -25.69 31.71
C GLN A 62 0.27 -24.80 32.85
N ASP A 63 0.80 -23.61 32.52
CA ASP A 63 1.54 -22.75 33.46
C ASP A 63 2.63 -23.52 34.25
N GLN A 64 3.27 -24.50 33.61
CA GLN A 64 4.19 -25.44 34.25
C GLN A 64 5.37 -25.72 33.32
N SER A 65 6.54 -25.99 33.88
CA SER A 65 7.72 -26.36 33.09
C SER A 65 7.51 -27.73 32.46
N VAL A 66 7.68 -27.83 31.15
CA VAL A 66 7.78 -29.09 30.40
C VAL A 66 9.21 -29.24 29.90
N ASP A 67 9.88 -30.32 30.30
CA ASP A 67 11.33 -30.54 30.14
C ASP A 67 12.19 -29.32 30.55
N ASP A 68 13.04 -28.80 29.67
CA ASP A 68 13.91 -27.65 29.92
C ASP A 68 13.27 -26.31 29.44
N CYS A 69 11.97 -26.34 29.09
CA CYS A 69 11.18 -25.13 28.87
C CYS A 69 10.80 -24.44 30.18
N GLU A 70 10.81 -23.11 30.17
CA GLU A 70 10.37 -22.30 31.29
C GLU A 70 8.85 -22.48 31.52
N ALA A 71 8.41 -22.48 32.76
CA ALA A 71 6.99 -22.56 33.08
C ALA A 71 6.24 -21.31 32.60
N GLY A 72 5.06 -21.50 32.01
CA GLY A 72 4.12 -20.43 31.70
C GLY A 72 3.57 -19.72 32.94
N ASN A 73 2.90 -18.59 32.73
CA ASN A 73 2.11 -17.89 33.75
C ASN A 73 1.05 -16.96 33.12
N GLY A 74 -0.12 -17.51 32.83
CA GLY A 74 -1.24 -16.81 32.20
C GLY A 74 -0.94 -16.52 30.74
N ALA A 75 -1.05 -15.24 30.33
CA ALA A 75 -0.75 -14.88 28.95
C ALA A 75 0.75 -14.95 28.68
N ASP A 76 1.20 -15.93 27.90
CA ASP A 76 2.62 -16.22 27.69
C ASP A 76 3.16 -15.74 26.34
N ILE A 77 4.48 -15.62 26.27
CA ILE A 77 5.23 -15.32 25.04
C ILE A 77 6.16 -16.48 24.72
N ILE A 78 6.02 -17.08 23.54
CA ILE A 78 6.98 -18.00 22.97
C ILE A 78 7.85 -17.24 21.96
N GLU A 79 9.17 -17.34 22.16
CA GLU A 79 10.17 -16.78 21.25
C GLU A 79 11.15 -17.86 20.77
N PHE A 80 11.84 -17.60 19.67
CA PHE A 80 12.81 -18.52 19.10
C PHE A 80 14.24 -18.05 19.35
N ALA A 81 15.07 -18.93 19.92
CA ALA A 81 16.46 -18.61 20.20
C ALA A 81 17.21 -18.13 18.92
N PRO A 82 18.00 -17.05 18.99
CA PRO A 82 18.76 -16.53 17.84
C PRO A 82 19.82 -17.54 17.37
N ARG A 83 19.94 -17.76 16.05
CA ARG A 83 20.93 -18.66 15.41
C ARG A 83 21.40 -18.11 14.05
N GLN A 84 22.49 -18.67 13.51
CA GLN A 84 23.19 -18.23 12.27
C GLN A 84 22.76 -18.94 10.97
N GLU A 85 21.73 -19.78 10.99
CA GLU A 85 21.33 -20.65 9.85
C GLU A 85 19.81 -20.88 9.90
N PRO A 86 19.10 -21.15 8.77
CA PRO A 86 17.65 -21.00 8.67
C PRO A 86 16.90 -21.77 9.76
N ARG A 87 15.97 -21.08 10.42
CA ARG A 87 15.18 -21.57 11.55
C ARG A 87 13.99 -22.40 11.05
N ARG A 88 14.25 -23.67 10.70
CA ARG A 88 13.20 -24.64 10.36
C ARG A 88 12.87 -25.53 11.55
N PHE A 89 11.62 -25.48 12.00
CA PHE A 89 11.03 -26.35 13.01
C PHE A 89 10.17 -27.37 12.28
N ARG A 90 10.51 -28.65 12.43
CA ARG A 90 9.91 -29.71 11.62
C ARG A 90 8.92 -30.50 12.45
N LEU A 91 7.66 -30.47 12.06
CA LEU A 91 6.58 -31.24 12.67
C LEU A 91 6.55 -32.64 12.03
N PHE A 92 6.74 -33.66 12.86
CA PHE A 92 6.89 -35.07 12.44
C PHE A 92 5.91 -36.01 13.15
N ARG A 93 5.20 -35.54 14.19
CA ARG A 93 4.33 -36.44 14.96
C ARG A 93 2.95 -36.54 14.33
N GLY A 94 2.71 -37.67 13.68
CA GLY A 94 1.36 -38.08 13.29
C GLY A 94 0.40 -38.26 14.47
N GLY A 95 -0.81 -37.73 14.35
CA GLY A 95 -1.89 -37.83 15.34
C GLY A 95 -3.20 -37.30 14.76
N ILE A 96 -4.30 -38.05 14.90
CA ILE A 96 -5.63 -37.72 14.38
C ILE A 96 -6.51 -37.27 15.56
N ASN A 97 -7.11 -36.08 15.50
CA ASN A 97 -7.97 -35.46 16.52
C ASN A 97 -7.40 -35.54 17.94
N ASP A 98 -6.12 -35.23 18.11
CA ASP A 98 -5.48 -35.16 19.43
C ASP A 98 -5.59 -33.74 19.98
N ASP A 99 -6.67 -33.40 20.68
CA ASP A 99 -6.85 -32.08 21.32
C ASP A 99 -6.02 -31.92 22.62
N THR A 100 -4.91 -32.64 22.75
CA THR A 100 -4.02 -32.59 23.93
C THR A 100 -2.59 -32.13 23.62
N GLY A 101 -2.28 -31.87 22.35
CA GLY A 101 -1.01 -31.38 21.86
C GLY A 101 0.13 -32.39 21.96
N ALA A 102 -0.15 -33.66 22.26
CA ALA A 102 0.84 -34.71 22.46
C ALA A 102 1.36 -35.32 21.14
N SER A 103 0.60 -35.14 20.07
CA SER A 103 0.85 -35.57 18.69
C SER A 103 0.04 -34.71 17.71
N GLY A 104 0.26 -34.86 16.41
CA GLY A 104 -0.49 -34.10 15.39
C GLY A 104 -0.11 -32.63 15.36
N ASP A 105 -1.12 -31.78 15.34
CA ASP A 105 -1.04 -30.33 15.41
C ASP A 105 -0.50 -29.81 16.75
N LEU A 106 -0.21 -28.52 16.78
CA LEU A 106 0.17 -27.80 17.98
C LEU A 106 -1.07 -27.13 18.58
N ASP A 107 -1.61 -27.72 19.64
CA ASP A 107 -2.78 -27.18 20.34
C ASP A 107 -2.43 -26.02 21.26
N ILE A 108 -3.11 -24.90 21.06
CA ILE A 108 -3.04 -23.73 21.93
C ILE A 108 -4.36 -23.63 22.68
N THR A 109 -4.31 -23.77 24.00
CA THR A 109 -5.51 -23.84 24.88
C THR A 109 -5.61 -22.68 25.87
N ASP A 110 -4.62 -21.78 25.90
CA ASP A 110 -4.59 -20.58 26.73
C ASP A 110 -4.09 -19.36 25.94
N ASP A 111 -4.16 -18.17 26.56
CA ASP A 111 -3.68 -16.92 25.98
C ASP A 111 -2.18 -16.99 25.64
N LEU A 112 -1.83 -16.78 24.37
CA LEU A 112 -0.47 -17.05 23.88
C LEU A 112 -0.04 -16.08 22.79
N THR A 113 1.20 -15.59 22.88
CA THR A 113 1.88 -14.90 21.78
C THR A 113 3.06 -15.73 21.30
N ILE A 114 3.07 -16.13 20.02
CA ILE A 114 4.23 -16.76 19.37
C ILE A 114 4.84 -15.77 18.40
N MET A 115 6.10 -15.38 18.60
CA MET A 115 6.75 -14.41 17.73
C MET A 115 8.20 -14.72 17.43
N SER A 116 8.65 -14.36 16.23
CA SER A 116 10.08 -14.30 15.91
C SER A 116 10.59 -12.86 15.93
N LEU A 117 11.71 -12.65 16.63
CA LEU A 117 12.37 -11.35 16.82
C LEU A 117 13.64 -11.16 15.94
N GLY A 118 13.91 -12.08 15.01
CA GLY A 118 15.12 -12.05 14.18
C GLY A 118 14.88 -11.60 12.73
N GLU A 119 15.95 -11.16 12.05
CA GLU A 119 15.94 -10.83 10.62
C GLU A 119 15.76 -12.06 9.71
N GLU A 120 16.09 -13.25 10.21
CA GLU A 120 15.94 -14.51 9.47
C GLU A 120 14.53 -15.09 9.60
N GLU A 121 13.98 -15.53 8.46
CA GLU A 121 12.69 -16.21 8.37
C GLU A 121 12.62 -17.41 9.34
N THR A 122 11.55 -17.47 10.12
CA THR A 122 11.26 -18.58 11.01
C THR A 122 10.16 -19.44 10.40
N ILE A 123 10.51 -20.68 10.07
CA ILE A 123 9.67 -21.58 9.29
C ILE A 123 9.22 -22.73 10.19
N ILE A 124 7.90 -22.88 10.35
CA ILE A 124 7.29 -24.08 10.90
C ILE A 124 6.83 -24.93 9.72
N GLN A 125 7.38 -26.13 9.63
CA GLN A 125 7.33 -26.98 8.46
C GLN A 125 6.71 -28.33 8.79
N LEU A 126 5.65 -28.70 8.06
CA LEU A 126 5.11 -30.07 8.07
C LEU A 126 6.03 -31.00 7.27
N GLU A 127 6.43 -32.12 7.88
CA GLU A 127 7.22 -33.18 7.25
C GLU A 127 6.40 -34.46 7.12
N ALA A 128 6.48 -35.11 5.95
CA ALA A 128 5.66 -36.28 5.65
C ALA A 128 6.31 -37.58 6.13
N ASP A 129 5.81 -38.12 7.24
CA ASP A 129 5.86 -39.55 7.51
C ASP A 129 4.46 -40.19 7.56
N ARG A 130 3.61 -39.85 6.59
CA ARG A 130 2.46 -40.66 6.10
C ARG A 130 1.39 -41.12 7.08
N GLU A 131 1.44 -40.75 8.35
CA GLU A 131 0.32 -40.84 9.27
C GLU A 131 -0.01 -39.43 9.76
N SER A 132 -0.75 -38.67 8.95
CA SER A 132 -1.64 -37.56 9.35
C SER A 132 -1.18 -36.65 10.49
N VAL A 133 -0.40 -35.61 10.16
CA VAL A 133 -0.56 -34.33 10.87
C VAL A 133 -1.81 -33.68 10.30
N GLU A 134 -2.80 -33.39 11.15
CA GLU A 134 -4.06 -32.78 10.70
C GLU A 134 -3.91 -31.30 10.41
N ARG A 135 -3.14 -30.56 11.22
CA ARG A 135 -2.91 -29.11 11.06
C ARG A 135 -1.56 -28.67 11.60
N ILE A 136 -1.16 -27.41 11.41
CA ILE A 136 0.02 -26.85 12.12
C ILE A 136 -0.38 -26.34 13.50
N PHE A 137 -1.41 -25.51 13.56
CA PHE A 137 -1.95 -24.96 14.81
C PHE A 137 -3.46 -25.21 14.92
N ASP A 138 -3.92 -25.64 16.09
CA ASP A 138 -5.34 -25.62 16.47
C ASP A 138 -5.49 -24.77 17.74
N ILE A 139 -6.34 -23.75 17.64
CA ILE A 139 -6.72 -22.89 18.76
C ILE A 139 -7.94 -23.53 19.41
N VAL A 140 -7.70 -24.34 20.44
CA VAL A 140 -8.71 -25.18 21.08
C VAL A 140 -9.31 -24.45 22.26
N VAL A 141 -10.59 -24.10 22.17
CA VAL A 141 -11.25 -23.23 23.15
C VAL A 141 -12.24 -24.03 24.00
N PRO A 142 -12.07 -24.07 25.34
CA PRO A 142 -13.05 -24.69 26.22
C PRO A 142 -14.43 -24.02 26.13
N GLU A 143 -15.51 -24.80 26.27
CA GLU A 143 -16.88 -24.31 26.15
C GLU A 143 -17.15 -23.10 27.07
N GLY A 144 -17.62 -22.00 26.48
CA GLY A 144 -17.96 -20.76 27.20
C GLY A 144 -16.79 -19.86 27.55
N GLN A 145 -15.58 -20.15 27.05
CA GLN A 145 -14.38 -19.33 27.26
C GLN A 145 -14.01 -18.51 26.01
N THR A 146 -12.97 -17.69 26.16
CA THR A 146 -12.34 -16.93 25.08
C THR A 146 -10.85 -16.96 25.33
N ILE A 147 -10.06 -17.30 24.31
CA ILE A 147 -8.60 -17.28 24.37
C ILE A 147 -8.06 -16.33 23.30
N PHE A 148 -7.00 -15.59 23.64
CA PHE A 148 -6.37 -14.59 22.80
C PHE A 148 -5.01 -15.10 22.34
N VAL A 149 -4.88 -15.28 21.03
CA VAL A 149 -3.65 -15.83 20.43
C VAL A 149 -3.10 -14.85 19.41
N THR A 150 -1.81 -14.54 19.50
CA THR A 150 -1.09 -13.76 18.49
C THR A 150 0.04 -14.57 17.91
N ILE A 151 0.13 -14.67 16.58
CA ILE A 151 1.25 -15.31 15.89
C ILE A 151 1.88 -14.29 14.94
N ALA A 152 3.18 -14.04 15.08
CA ALA A 152 3.87 -12.97 14.36
C ALA A 152 5.21 -13.38 13.75
N ASN A 153 5.48 -12.90 12.53
CA ASN A 153 6.76 -13.04 11.81
C ASN A 153 7.18 -14.50 11.54
N LEU A 154 6.23 -15.37 11.19
CA LEU A 154 6.46 -16.79 10.91
C LEU A 154 6.01 -17.19 9.51
N THR A 155 6.62 -18.25 8.98
CA THR A 155 6.17 -18.94 7.77
C THR A 155 5.69 -20.34 8.12
N LEU A 156 4.48 -20.67 7.69
CA LEU A 156 3.84 -21.97 7.82
C LEU A 156 3.79 -22.63 6.44
N THR A 157 4.40 -23.80 6.29
CA THR A 157 4.57 -24.46 4.98
C THR A 157 4.75 -25.97 5.10
N VAL A 158 4.64 -26.71 4.00
CA VAL A 158 5.15 -28.09 3.89
C VAL A 158 6.61 -28.15 3.45
N SER A 159 7.24 -29.33 3.50
CA SER A 159 8.56 -29.55 2.89
C SER A 159 8.53 -29.59 1.37
N ASP A 160 9.64 -29.19 0.72
CA ASP A 160 9.72 -29.06 -0.74
C ASP A 160 9.39 -30.36 -1.47
N SER A 161 9.66 -31.50 -0.83
CA SER A 161 9.32 -32.83 -1.34
C SER A 161 7.82 -33.15 -1.34
N GLN A 162 7.01 -32.38 -0.61
CA GLN A 162 5.57 -32.62 -0.38
C GLN A 162 4.66 -31.61 -1.07
N ARG A 163 5.21 -30.61 -1.75
CA ARG A 163 4.39 -29.63 -2.48
C ARG A 163 3.49 -30.34 -3.50
N GLY A 164 2.18 -30.16 -3.35
CA GLY A 164 1.16 -30.76 -4.22
C GLY A 164 0.98 -32.27 -4.07
N GLN A 165 1.33 -32.87 -2.92
CA GLN A 165 1.22 -34.31 -2.66
C GLN A 165 0.38 -34.60 -1.41
N GLY A 166 -0.80 -35.21 -1.56
CA GLY A 166 -1.56 -35.76 -0.42
C GLY A 166 -2.25 -34.73 0.49
N ASP A 167 -2.99 -35.25 1.47
CA ASP A 167 -3.68 -34.46 2.50
C ASP A 167 -2.71 -34.16 3.65
N HIS A 168 -2.41 -32.88 3.85
CA HIS A 168 -1.62 -32.34 4.95
C HIS A 168 -2.51 -31.70 6.02
N GLY A 169 -3.83 -31.76 5.81
CA GLY A 169 -4.87 -30.98 6.45
C GLY A 169 -4.61 -29.47 6.44
N ASP A 170 -5.30 -28.72 7.30
CA ASP A 170 -5.30 -27.26 7.22
C ASP A 170 -4.07 -26.66 7.93
N GLY A 171 -3.58 -25.49 7.52
CA GLY A 171 -2.51 -24.81 8.27
C GLY A 171 -2.93 -24.42 9.68
N ILE A 172 -4.10 -23.80 9.81
CA ILE A 172 -4.59 -23.29 11.09
C ILE A 172 -6.08 -23.61 11.25
N ARG A 173 -6.49 -24.02 12.44
CA ARG A 173 -7.88 -23.92 12.89
C ARG A 173 -8.00 -22.95 14.05
N ASN A 174 -8.97 -22.05 13.96
CA ASN A 174 -9.37 -21.18 15.06
C ASN A 174 -10.80 -21.54 15.50
N GLN A 175 -10.93 -22.27 16.61
CA GLN A 175 -12.25 -22.71 17.08
C GLN A 175 -13.10 -21.53 17.59
N ALA A 176 -14.41 -21.76 17.69
CA ALA A 176 -15.33 -20.76 18.21
C ALA A 176 -14.92 -20.33 19.63
N GLY A 177 -14.82 -19.01 19.84
CA GLY A 177 -14.28 -18.43 21.09
C GLY A 177 -12.80 -18.05 21.02
N GLY A 178 -12.05 -18.53 20.02
CA GLY A 178 -10.67 -18.13 19.80
C GLY A 178 -10.59 -16.76 19.13
N VAL A 179 -9.74 -15.88 19.64
CA VAL A 179 -9.42 -14.57 19.05
C VAL A 179 -7.97 -14.63 18.57
N LEU A 180 -7.80 -15.00 17.30
CA LEU A 180 -6.51 -15.18 16.65
C LEU A 180 -6.11 -13.94 15.85
N ARG A 181 -4.92 -13.42 16.11
CA ARG A 181 -4.29 -12.36 15.33
C ARG A 181 -3.01 -12.87 14.68
N LEU A 182 -2.96 -12.80 13.36
CA LEU A 182 -1.76 -13.11 12.57
C LEU A 182 -1.14 -11.79 12.10
N GLU A 183 0.14 -11.58 12.39
CA GLU A 183 0.88 -10.38 11.97
C GLU A 183 2.11 -10.78 11.15
N GLN A 184 2.21 -10.32 9.90
CA GLN A 184 3.37 -10.63 9.05
C GLN A 184 3.64 -12.15 8.94
N VAL A 185 2.57 -12.95 8.95
CA VAL A 185 2.63 -14.41 8.81
C VAL A 185 2.47 -14.81 7.35
N THR A 186 3.31 -15.72 6.87
CA THR A 186 3.17 -16.36 5.56
C THR A 186 2.62 -17.77 5.72
N ILE A 187 1.54 -18.13 5.03
CA ILE A 187 0.98 -19.48 4.97
C ILE A 187 0.98 -19.95 3.52
N ARG A 188 1.75 -20.99 3.20
CA ARG A 188 1.93 -21.39 1.80
C ARG A 188 2.12 -22.86 1.56
N ASP A 189 1.79 -23.25 0.32
CA ASP A 189 2.03 -24.59 -0.24
C ASP A 189 1.32 -25.72 0.55
N LEU A 190 0.32 -25.40 1.38
CA LEU A 190 -0.44 -26.39 2.16
C LEU A 190 -1.55 -27.00 1.30
N GLN A 191 -1.87 -28.27 1.56
CA GLN A 191 -2.92 -29.00 0.84
C GLN A 191 -3.84 -29.73 1.83
N SER A 192 -5.14 -29.45 1.77
CA SER A 192 -6.19 -30.07 2.56
C SER A 192 -7.22 -30.72 1.65
N ASP A 193 -7.40 -32.04 1.76
CA ASP A 193 -8.41 -32.77 0.99
C ASP A 193 -9.75 -32.87 1.76
N ALA A 194 -9.84 -32.26 2.95
CA ALA A 194 -11.06 -32.25 3.75
C ALA A 194 -12.21 -31.57 2.99
N VAL A 195 -13.37 -32.22 2.96
CA VAL A 195 -14.56 -31.79 2.20
C VAL A 195 -15.01 -30.37 2.61
N ASP A 196 -14.87 -30.02 3.88
CA ASP A 196 -15.15 -28.70 4.44
C ASP A 196 -13.87 -27.94 4.82
N GLY A 197 -12.71 -28.35 4.29
CA GLY A 197 -11.40 -27.76 4.61
C GLY A 197 -11.10 -26.49 3.84
N GLY A 198 -10.34 -25.63 4.51
CA GLY A 198 -9.59 -24.53 3.91
C GLY A 198 -8.29 -24.43 4.66
N THR A 199 -7.20 -24.05 4.00
CA THR A 199 -5.88 -23.97 4.65
C THR A 199 -5.87 -23.12 5.91
N VAL A 200 -6.78 -22.16 6.04
CA VAL A 200 -7.17 -21.61 7.34
C VAL A 200 -8.66 -21.84 7.55
N LEU A 201 -9.03 -22.56 8.61
CA LEU A 201 -10.40 -22.70 9.08
C LEU A 201 -10.63 -21.74 10.26
N ASN A 202 -11.48 -20.74 10.07
CA ASN A 202 -11.84 -19.79 11.12
C ASN A 202 -13.30 -19.94 11.55
N GLU A 203 -13.51 -20.45 12.77
CA GLU A 203 -14.80 -20.53 13.46
C GLU A 203 -14.94 -19.45 14.57
N GLY A 204 -13.82 -18.88 15.01
CA GLY A 204 -13.73 -17.78 15.98
C GLY A 204 -13.54 -16.40 15.34
N GLY A 205 -12.82 -15.51 16.01
CA GLY A 205 -12.36 -14.22 15.48
C GLY A 205 -10.95 -14.31 14.93
N LEU A 206 -10.74 -13.93 13.67
CA LEU A 206 -9.44 -13.92 13.00
C LEU A 206 -9.13 -12.54 12.43
N THR A 207 -7.97 -11.99 12.77
CA THR A 207 -7.40 -10.81 12.12
C THR A 207 -6.11 -11.18 11.39
N LEU A 208 -6.03 -10.84 10.11
CA LEU A 208 -4.82 -10.92 9.29
C LEU A 208 -4.28 -9.52 9.07
N ASP A 209 -3.05 -9.25 9.50
CA ASP A 209 -2.40 -7.96 9.35
C ASP A 209 -1.04 -8.16 8.67
N GLN A 210 -0.90 -7.64 7.44
CA GLN A 210 0.30 -7.80 6.63
C GLN A 210 0.68 -9.27 6.37
N CYS A 211 -0.31 -10.16 6.31
CA CYS A 211 -0.12 -11.58 6.08
C CYS A 211 -0.05 -11.93 4.59
N THR A 212 0.56 -13.08 4.29
CA THR A 212 0.61 -13.66 2.93
C THR A 212 0.08 -15.09 2.94
N ILE A 213 -1.07 -15.36 2.33
CA ILE A 213 -1.66 -16.70 2.21
C ILE A 213 -1.65 -17.09 0.74
N VAL A 214 -0.72 -17.97 0.35
CA VAL A 214 -0.44 -18.22 -1.07
C VAL A 214 -0.21 -19.67 -1.47
N ASN A 215 -0.64 -20.00 -2.69
CA ASN A 215 -0.42 -21.32 -3.29
C ASN A 215 -0.93 -22.49 -2.45
N ASN A 216 -2.02 -22.27 -1.71
CA ASN A 216 -2.64 -23.32 -0.92
C ASN A 216 -3.77 -24.00 -1.68
N HIS A 217 -4.00 -25.29 -1.39
CA HIS A 217 -5.05 -26.09 -1.99
C HIS A 217 -5.98 -26.62 -0.89
N GLY A 218 -7.27 -26.31 -0.95
CA GLY A 218 -8.24 -26.83 0.02
C GLY A 218 -9.45 -27.42 -0.65
N GLY A 219 -10.12 -28.36 0.03
CA GLY A 219 -11.27 -29.07 -0.53
C GLY A 219 -12.44 -28.11 -0.84
N SER A 220 -12.96 -27.42 0.18
CA SER A 220 -14.00 -26.40 -0.02
C SER A 220 -13.38 -25.07 -0.47
N SER A 221 -12.51 -24.46 0.32
CA SER A 221 -11.87 -23.17 0.00
C SER A 221 -10.37 -23.32 -0.16
N GLY A 222 -9.74 -22.58 -1.06
CA GLY A 222 -8.30 -22.73 -1.29
C GLY A 222 -7.45 -22.06 -0.22
N GLY A 223 -7.78 -20.83 0.16
CA GLY A 223 -7.06 -20.09 1.19
C GLY A 223 -7.72 -20.20 2.56
N ILE A 224 -8.89 -19.58 2.71
CA ILE A 224 -9.56 -19.41 4.00
C ILE A 224 -11.04 -19.82 3.92
N LEU A 225 -11.47 -20.68 4.85
CA LEU A 225 -12.87 -20.89 5.16
C LEU A 225 -13.22 -20.11 6.43
N ASN A 226 -14.10 -19.12 6.30
CA ASN A 226 -14.57 -18.31 7.42
C ASN A 226 -16.02 -18.65 7.78
N THR A 227 -16.24 -19.26 8.95
CA THR A 227 -17.56 -19.43 9.58
C THR A 227 -17.74 -18.52 10.81
N GLY A 228 -16.65 -17.90 11.30
CA GLY A 228 -16.62 -16.88 12.34
C GLY A 228 -16.52 -15.44 11.81
N THR A 229 -15.69 -14.60 12.42
CA THR A 229 -15.41 -13.23 11.93
C THR A 229 -13.98 -13.14 11.41
N LEU A 230 -13.80 -12.58 10.21
CA LEU A 230 -12.51 -12.43 9.55
C LEU A 230 -12.29 -10.98 9.13
N ASP A 231 -11.22 -10.36 9.63
CA ASP A 231 -10.73 -9.06 9.17
C ASP A 231 -9.37 -9.23 8.49
N VAL A 232 -9.26 -8.85 7.21
CA VAL A 232 -8.07 -8.95 6.38
C VAL A 232 -7.56 -7.55 6.08
N MET A 233 -6.37 -7.21 6.55
CA MET A 233 -5.78 -5.88 6.46
C MET A 233 -4.38 -5.95 5.84
N GLN A 234 -4.13 -5.12 4.83
CA GLN A 234 -2.81 -4.99 4.20
C GLN A 234 -2.17 -6.33 3.79
N SER A 235 -3.00 -7.31 3.46
CA SER A 235 -2.59 -8.71 3.30
C SER A 235 -2.72 -9.16 1.84
N ARG A 236 -2.02 -10.24 1.50
CA ARG A 236 -2.05 -10.88 0.17
C ARG A 236 -2.62 -12.28 0.27
N ILE A 237 -3.71 -12.55 -0.43
CA ILE A 237 -4.31 -13.89 -0.59
C ILE A 237 -4.22 -14.25 -2.07
N ALA A 238 -3.28 -15.12 -2.45
CA ALA A 238 -3.02 -15.32 -3.88
C ALA A 238 -2.62 -16.72 -4.34
N GLY A 239 -3.03 -17.10 -5.54
CA GLY A 239 -2.68 -18.39 -6.13
C GLY A 239 -3.29 -19.59 -5.41
N ASN A 240 -4.29 -19.38 -4.55
CA ASN A 240 -4.94 -20.45 -3.81
C ASN A 240 -6.00 -21.14 -4.68
N ILE A 241 -6.24 -22.43 -4.43
CA ILE A 241 -7.12 -23.27 -5.25
C ILE A 241 -8.12 -24.01 -4.34
N GLY A 242 -9.41 -23.78 -4.53
CA GLY A 242 -10.48 -24.50 -3.82
C GLY A 242 -11.64 -24.88 -4.74
N SER A 243 -12.63 -25.64 -4.26
CA SER A 243 -13.85 -25.91 -5.05
C SER A 243 -14.88 -24.77 -4.97
N MET A 244 -14.79 -23.90 -3.96
CA MET A 244 -15.66 -22.77 -3.67
C MET A 244 -14.88 -21.69 -2.93
N GLY A 245 -14.81 -20.45 -3.45
CA GLY A 245 -13.97 -19.43 -2.82
C GLY A 245 -12.49 -19.81 -2.91
N GLY A 246 -11.93 -19.69 -4.12
CA GLY A 246 -10.53 -20.07 -4.36
C GLY A 246 -9.58 -19.38 -3.39
N GLY A 247 -9.77 -18.09 -3.14
CA GLY A 247 -9.11 -17.36 -2.06
C GLY A 247 -9.84 -17.51 -0.74
N ILE A 248 -11.10 -17.05 -0.68
CA ILE A 248 -11.90 -16.98 0.56
C ILE A 248 -13.31 -17.53 0.31
N LEU A 249 -13.75 -18.44 1.18
CA LEU A 249 -15.16 -18.78 1.34
C LEU A 249 -15.67 -18.18 2.66
N ASN A 250 -16.57 -17.20 2.57
CA ASN A 250 -17.16 -16.52 3.72
C ASN A 250 -18.59 -16.99 3.98
N ARG A 251 -18.82 -17.60 5.13
CA ARG A 251 -20.15 -18.02 5.62
C ARG A 251 -20.70 -17.14 6.73
N ASN A 252 -19.94 -16.16 7.19
CA ASN A 252 -20.35 -15.25 8.26
C ASN A 252 -19.85 -13.82 7.98
N ARG A 253 -18.97 -13.21 8.78
CA ARG A 253 -18.55 -11.82 8.58
C ARG A 253 -17.14 -11.74 8.03
N LEU A 254 -16.99 -11.03 6.91
CA LEU A 254 -15.71 -10.72 6.28
C LEU A 254 -15.52 -9.20 6.11
N THR A 255 -14.35 -8.70 6.50
CA THR A 255 -13.82 -7.40 6.07
C THR A 255 -12.51 -7.63 5.32
N VAL A 256 -12.35 -7.05 4.14
CA VAL A 256 -11.09 -7.00 3.39
C VAL A 256 -10.75 -5.53 3.14
N ASP A 257 -9.58 -5.11 3.63
CA ASP A 257 -9.17 -3.71 3.64
C ASP A 257 -7.71 -3.57 3.20
N ALA A 258 -7.45 -2.64 2.28
CA ALA A 258 -6.10 -2.37 1.77
C ALA A 258 -5.34 -3.63 1.31
N SER A 259 -6.04 -4.64 0.79
CA SER A 259 -5.51 -6.00 0.59
C SER A 259 -5.60 -6.46 -0.86
N THR A 260 -4.76 -7.43 -1.23
CA THR A 260 -4.74 -8.02 -2.57
C THR A 260 -5.27 -9.45 -2.55
N VAL A 261 -6.31 -9.75 -3.33
CA VAL A 261 -6.82 -11.10 -3.57
C VAL A 261 -6.62 -11.43 -5.05
N SER A 262 -5.55 -12.16 -5.39
CA SER A 262 -5.16 -12.35 -6.79
C SER A 262 -4.88 -13.77 -7.21
N ASP A 263 -5.09 -14.09 -8.48
CA ASP A 263 -4.68 -15.37 -9.09
C ASP A 263 -5.29 -16.62 -8.42
N ASN A 264 -6.34 -16.45 -7.61
CA ASN A 264 -6.99 -17.56 -6.92
C ASN A 264 -7.97 -18.26 -7.87
N ARG A 265 -8.16 -19.56 -7.66
CA ARG A 265 -8.91 -20.41 -8.60
C ARG A 265 -9.96 -21.24 -7.89
N ALA A 266 -11.15 -21.27 -8.47
CA ALA A 266 -12.21 -22.20 -8.11
C ALA A 266 -12.62 -23.06 -9.33
N PRO A 267 -11.84 -24.07 -9.74
CA PRO A 267 -12.11 -24.86 -10.94
C PRO A 267 -13.45 -25.60 -10.84
N GLY A 268 -14.37 -25.33 -11.77
CA GLY A 268 -15.74 -25.87 -11.71
C GLY A 268 -16.61 -25.28 -10.58
N GLY A 269 -16.05 -24.37 -9.79
CA GLY A 269 -16.60 -23.79 -8.58
C GLY A 269 -17.17 -22.38 -8.74
N SER A 270 -17.36 -21.68 -7.63
CA SER A 270 -17.86 -20.30 -7.63
C SER A 270 -16.99 -19.41 -6.75
N GLY A 271 -16.79 -18.15 -7.17
CA GLY A 271 -15.94 -17.17 -6.50
C GLY A 271 -14.47 -17.55 -6.57
N GLY A 272 -13.77 -17.15 -7.64
CA GLY A 272 -12.33 -17.44 -7.78
C GLY A 272 -11.53 -16.75 -6.69
N GLY A 273 -11.79 -15.46 -6.48
CA GLY A 273 -11.28 -14.71 -5.34
C GLY A 273 -12.09 -14.97 -4.08
N ILE A 274 -13.35 -14.52 -4.06
CA ILE A 274 -14.24 -14.56 -2.89
C ILE A 274 -15.57 -15.21 -3.25
N TYR A 275 -16.00 -16.20 -2.46
CA TYR A 275 -17.39 -16.62 -2.38
C TYR A 275 -17.96 -16.11 -1.07
N ASN A 276 -18.94 -15.21 -1.14
CA ASN A 276 -19.68 -14.71 0.02
C ASN A 276 -21.09 -15.32 0.14
N GLU A 277 -21.38 -16.03 1.23
CA GLU A 277 -22.71 -16.54 1.62
C GLU A 277 -23.41 -15.66 2.68
N SER A 278 -22.71 -14.66 3.25
CA SER A 278 -23.23 -13.83 4.35
C SER A 278 -22.80 -12.36 4.21
N ILE A 279 -22.22 -11.71 5.22
CA ILE A 279 -21.89 -10.28 5.17
C ILE A 279 -20.42 -10.08 4.82
N ALA A 280 -20.15 -9.31 3.77
CA ALA A 280 -18.80 -8.95 3.36
C ALA A 280 -18.65 -7.44 3.07
N ILE A 281 -17.52 -6.87 3.46
CA ILE A 281 -17.10 -5.52 3.07
C ILE A 281 -15.71 -5.63 2.47
N VAL A 282 -15.53 -5.14 1.25
CA VAL A 282 -14.23 -5.05 0.57
C VAL A 282 -13.96 -3.59 0.29
N ARG A 283 -12.85 -3.05 0.78
CA ARG A 283 -12.49 -1.65 0.58
C ARG A 283 -11.01 -1.42 0.33
N SER A 284 -10.68 -0.39 -0.45
CA SER A 284 -9.30 0.00 -0.77
C SER A 284 -8.42 -1.17 -1.27
N SER A 285 -9.03 -2.15 -1.95
CA SER A 285 -8.43 -3.46 -2.21
C SER A 285 -8.34 -3.77 -3.71
N ALA A 286 -7.51 -4.75 -4.08
CA ALA A 286 -7.39 -5.22 -5.45
C ALA A 286 -7.79 -6.70 -5.58
N LEU A 287 -8.74 -7.00 -6.46
CA LEU A 287 -9.11 -8.36 -6.82
C LEU A 287 -8.75 -8.60 -8.29
N ALA A 288 -7.68 -9.35 -8.57
CA ALA A 288 -7.15 -9.45 -9.91
C ALA A 288 -6.75 -10.86 -10.35
N GLY A 289 -6.95 -11.21 -11.63
CA GLY A 289 -6.47 -12.49 -12.16
C GLY A 289 -7.15 -13.73 -11.59
N ASN A 290 -8.27 -13.58 -10.87
CA ASN A 290 -8.95 -14.72 -10.24
C ASN A 290 -9.82 -15.47 -11.28
N LEU A 291 -9.91 -16.79 -11.14
CA LEU A 291 -10.57 -17.68 -12.10
C LEU A 291 -11.61 -18.57 -11.42
N SER A 292 -12.81 -18.69 -11.99
CA SER A 292 -13.82 -19.65 -11.52
C SER A 292 -14.77 -20.10 -12.61
N ASN A 293 -15.78 -20.92 -12.29
CA ASN A 293 -16.90 -21.18 -13.20
C ASN A 293 -18.02 -20.13 -13.09
N ARG A 294 -18.22 -19.53 -11.91
CA ARG A 294 -19.17 -18.42 -11.70
C ARG A 294 -18.57 -17.35 -10.80
N GLY A 295 -18.49 -16.12 -11.30
CA GLY A 295 -17.90 -15.00 -10.59
C GLY A 295 -16.39 -15.19 -10.47
N GLY A 296 -15.64 -14.75 -11.48
CA GLY A 296 -14.18 -14.91 -11.51
C GLY A 296 -13.54 -14.25 -10.29
N ALA A 297 -13.86 -12.98 -10.04
CA ALA A 297 -13.47 -12.31 -8.80
C ALA A 297 -14.36 -12.76 -7.63
N ILE A 298 -15.68 -12.55 -7.78
CA ILE A 298 -16.62 -12.67 -6.67
C ILE A 298 -17.88 -13.43 -7.10
N PHE A 299 -18.29 -14.38 -6.28
CA PHE A 299 -19.66 -14.92 -6.27
C PHE A 299 -20.35 -14.52 -4.96
N ASN A 300 -21.45 -13.77 -5.05
CA ASN A 300 -22.15 -13.21 -3.89
C ASN A 300 -23.57 -13.78 -3.76
N GLN A 301 -23.82 -14.52 -2.68
CA GLN A 301 -25.15 -14.95 -2.24
C GLN A 301 -25.63 -14.23 -0.99
N GLY A 302 -24.77 -13.44 -0.35
CA GLY A 302 -25.06 -12.67 0.84
C GLY A 302 -25.24 -11.17 0.58
N VAL A 303 -24.88 -10.35 1.57
CA VAL A 303 -24.87 -8.89 1.45
C VAL A 303 -23.43 -8.43 1.36
N MET A 304 -23.08 -7.71 0.30
CA MET A 304 -21.72 -7.24 0.07
C MET A 304 -21.65 -5.73 -0.22
N VAL A 305 -20.64 -5.07 0.32
CA VAL A 305 -20.26 -3.71 -0.03
C VAL A 305 -18.85 -3.72 -0.61
N ILE A 306 -18.66 -3.06 -1.76
CA ILE A 306 -17.38 -2.85 -2.41
C ILE A 306 -17.15 -1.33 -2.54
N GLU A 307 -16.02 -0.85 -2.03
CA GLU A 307 -15.68 0.58 -1.98
C GLU A 307 -14.21 0.80 -2.35
N ASN A 308 -13.85 1.82 -3.13
CA ASN A 308 -12.44 2.12 -3.45
C ASN A 308 -11.64 0.90 -3.94
N THR A 309 -12.25 0.00 -4.70
CA THR A 309 -11.66 -1.31 -5.01
C THR A 309 -11.49 -1.46 -6.51
N THR A 310 -10.36 -2.03 -6.93
CA THR A 310 -10.10 -2.40 -8.33
C THR A 310 -10.36 -3.89 -8.53
N LEU A 311 -11.23 -4.24 -9.49
CA LEU A 311 -11.48 -5.62 -9.94
C LEU A 311 -11.09 -5.75 -11.41
N SER A 312 -9.97 -6.41 -11.70
CA SER A 312 -9.43 -6.46 -13.07
C SER A 312 -8.83 -7.80 -13.48
N GLY A 313 -8.98 -8.17 -14.76
CA GLY A 313 -8.35 -9.38 -15.28
C GLY A 313 -8.92 -10.68 -14.71
N ASN A 314 -10.12 -10.66 -14.11
CA ASN A 314 -10.74 -11.87 -13.56
C ASN A 314 -11.53 -12.61 -14.66
N GLU A 315 -11.52 -13.94 -14.59
CA GLU A 315 -12.05 -14.80 -15.65
C GLU A 315 -13.08 -15.79 -15.11
N SER A 316 -14.15 -16.02 -15.88
CA SER A 316 -15.15 -17.03 -15.55
C SER A 316 -15.83 -17.63 -16.78
N GLU A 317 -16.37 -18.86 -16.64
CA GLU A 317 -17.31 -19.37 -17.64
C GLU A 317 -18.61 -18.54 -17.64
N GLY A 318 -19.09 -18.13 -16.47
CA GLY A 318 -20.21 -17.20 -16.28
C GLY A 318 -19.77 -15.74 -16.31
N ALA A 319 -20.00 -15.00 -15.22
CA ALA A 319 -19.58 -13.61 -15.08
C ALA A 319 -18.10 -13.49 -14.68
N GLY A 320 -17.29 -12.79 -15.49
CA GLY A 320 -15.84 -12.64 -15.26
C GLY A 320 -15.51 -11.92 -13.95
N GLY A 321 -16.14 -10.77 -13.71
CA GLY A 321 -15.97 -9.99 -12.49
C GLY A 321 -16.81 -10.55 -11.36
N ILE A 322 -18.09 -10.19 -11.34
CA ILE A 322 -19.00 -10.49 -10.24
C ILE A 322 -20.25 -11.21 -10.72
N ASP A 323 -20.59 -12.29 -10.03
CA ASP A 323 -21.89 -12.94 -10.11
C ASP A 323 -22.64 -12.70 -8.79
N ASN A 324 -23.71 -11.91 -8.85
CA ASN A 324 -24.50 -11.51 -7.70
C ASN A 324 -25.89 -12.16 -7.70
N GLN A 325 -26.23 -12.82 -6.59
CA GLN A 325 -27.52 -13.47 -6.37
C GLN A 325 -28.34 -12.81 -5.25
N ASN A 326 -27.81 -11.79 -4.58
CA ASN A 326 -28.46 -11.12 -3.47
C ASN A 326 -28.14 -9.62 -3.45
N VAL A 327 -27.69 -9.01 -2.36
CA VAL A 327 -27.48 -7.55 -2.30
C VAL A 327 -26.01 -7.21 -2.46
N LEU A 328 -25.74 -6.29 -3.38
CA LEU A 328 -24.42 -5.75 -3.63
C LEU A 328 -24.50 -4.22 -3.78
N THR A 329 -23.67 -3.50 -3.04
CA THR A 329 -23.45 -2.06 -3.24
C THR A 329 -22.02 -1.86 -3.68
N ILE A 330 -21.82 -1.16 -4.80
CA ILE A 330 -20.49 -0.81 -5.32
C ILE A 330 -20.40 0.71 -5.39
N ARG A 331 -19.33 1.25 -4.80
CA ARG A 331 -19.04 2.68 -4.84
C ARG A 331 -17.58 2.97 -5.10
N HIS A 332 -17.30 4.07 -5.80
CA HIS A 332 -15.93 4.54 -6.03
C HIS A 332 -14.98 3.41 -6.44
N SER A 333 -15.39 2.53 -7.35
CA SER A 333 -14.63 1.33 -7.68
C SER A 333 -14.41 1.22 -9.19
N THR A 334 -13.45 0.42 -9.60
CA THR A 334 -13.10 0.23 -11.01
C THR A 334 -13.19 -1.25 -11.35
N MET A 335 -14.02 -1.61 -12.33
CA MET A 335 -14.18 -2.96 -12.85
C MET A 335 -13.97 -2.98 -14.37
N THR A 336 -12.83 -3.51 -14.79
CA THR A 336 -12.37 -3.50 -16.19
C THR A 336 -11.61 -4.77 -16.52
N ASP A 337 -11.44 -5.09 -17.80
CA ASP A 337 -10.62 -6.22 -18.28
C ASP A 337 -11.00 -7.58 -17.69
N ASN A 338 -12.23 -7.74 -17.20
CA ASN A 338 -12.74 -9.03 -16.75
C ASN A 338 -13.38 -9.78 -17.93
N THR A 339 -13.23 -11.09 -17.96
CA THR A 339 -13.65 -11.94 -19.09
C THR A 339 -14.65 -12.99 -18.64
N GLY A 340 -15.83 -13.01 -19.27
CA GLY A 340 -16.87 -14.01 -19.00
C GLY A 340 -17.35 -14.67 -20.28
N ASN A 341 -17.36 -15.99 -20.35
CA ASN A 341 -17.63 -16.67 -21.63
C ASN A 341 -19.11 -16.70 -22.00
N MET A 342 -20.01 -16.99 -21.05
CA MET A 342 -21.42 -17.26 -21.35
C MET A 342 -22.38 -16.14 -20.97
N ASP A 343 -22.02 -15.29 -19.99
CA ASP A 343 -22.97 -14.32 -19.41
C ASP A 343 -22.55 -12.85 -19.63
N THR A 344 -21.41 -12.44 -19.09
CA THR A 344 -20.89 -11.06 -19.18
C THR A 344 -19.47 -11.01 -18.61
N GLY A 345 -18.64 -10.07 -19.04
CA GLY A 345 -17.31 -9.89 -18.50
C GLY A 345 -17.32 -9.25 -17.11
N GLY A 346 -18.17 -8.23 -16.91
CA GLY A 346 -18.22 -7.47 -15.65
C GLY A 346 -19.18 -8.10 -14.62
N ILE A 347 -20.40 -7.55 -14.51
CA ILE A 347 -21.37 -7.87 -13.46
C ILE A 347 -22.59 -8.59 -14.01
N ARG A 348 -22.84 -9.82 -13.55
CA ARG A 348 -24.15 -10.46 -13.70
C ARG A 348 -24.92 -10.34 -12.39
N SER A 349 -26.20 -9.97 -12.43
CA SER A 349 -27.04 -9.95 -11.23
C SER A 349 -28.44 -10.53 -11.41
N ASP A 350 -28.75 -11.54 -10.59
CA ASP A 350 -30.12 -11.98 -10.29
C ASP A 350 -30.67 -11.36 -9.00
N GLY A 351 -29.80 -10.72 -8.21
CA GLY A 351 -30.15 -9.94 -7.02
C GLY A 351 -30.20 -8.43 -7.29
N VAL A 352 -30.05 -7.64 -6.23
CA VAL A 352 -30.02 -6.17 -6.26
C VAL A 352 -28.57 -5.69 -6.28
N VAL A 353 -28.23 -4.83 -7.24
CA VAL A 353 -26.95 -4.11 -7.30
C VAL A 353 -27.20 -2.61 -7.33
N GLU A 354 -26.53 -1.87 -6.47
CA GLU A 354 -26.45 -0.41 -6.54
C GLU A 354 -25.06 0.01 -6.98
N LEU A 355 -24.97 0.75 -8.09
CA LEU A 355 -23.73 1.31 -8.63
C LEU A 355 -23.69 2.82 -8.42
N PHE A 356 -22.59 3.33 -7.88
CA PHE A 356 -22.43 4.74 -7.58
C PHE A 356 -20.97 5.19 -7.74
N HIS A 357 -20.68 6.28 -8.47
CA HIS A 357 -19.30 6.76 -8.65
C HIS A 357 -18.31 5.69 -9.16
N THR A 358 -18.78 4.73 -9.95
CA THR A 358 -18.01 3.52 -10.28
C THR A 358 -17.78 3.41 -11.79
N ILE A 359 -16.61 2.89 -12.17
CA ILE A 359 -16.31 2.49 -13.54
C ILE A 359 -16.67 1.00 -13.70
N VAL A 360 -17.58 0.66 -14.60
CA VAL A 360 -17.86 -0.72 -15.03
C VAL A 360 -17.86 -0.75 -16.55
N ALA A 361 -16.66 -0.89 -17.13
CA ALA A 361 -16.45 -0.78 -18.57
C ALA A 361 -15.18 -1.53 -19.00
N GLY A 362 -15.08 -1.91 -20.27
CA GLY A 362 -13.86 -2.54 -20.80
C GLY A 362 -13.74 -4.02 -20.45
N ASN A 363 -14.84 -4.66 -20.04
CA ASN A 363 -14.92 -6.09 -19.82
C ASN A 363 -15.31 -6.81 -21.12
N THR A 364 -15.02 -8.10 -21.23
CA THR A 364 -15.22 -8.88 -22.46
C THR A 364 -16.05 -10.13 -22.22
N ALA A 365 -16.86 -10.50 -23.23
CA ALA A 365 -17.64 -11.72 -23.24
C ALA A 365 -17.98 -12.18 -24.65
N ASP A 366 -18.32 -13.46 -24.83
CA ASP A 366 -18.86 -13.99 -26.09
C ASP A 366 -20.36 -13.68 -26.27
N VAL A 367 -20.83 -12.58 -25.67
CA VAL A 367 -22.18 -12.04 -25.78
C VAL A 367 -22.15 -10.51 -25.95
N PRO A 368 -23.22 -9.87 -26.44
CA PRO A 368 -23.24 -8.42 -26.65
C PRO A 368 -23.18 -7.58 -25.36
N GLU A 369 -23.68 -8.08 -24.24
CA GLU A 369 -23.73 -7.36 -22.95
C GLU A 369 -22.48 -7.66 -22.12
N THR A 370 -21.36 -7.03 -22.49
CA THR A 370 -20.04 -7.40 -21.97
C THR A 370 -19.71 -6.85 -20.58
N ASP A 371 -20.35 -5.76 -20.13
CA ASP A 371 -20.00 -5.11 -18.86
C ASP A 371 -21.02 -5.38 -17.75
N CYS A 372 -22.31 -5.41 -18.07
CA CYS A 372 -23.32 -5.86 -17.13
C CYS A 372 -24.41 -6.68 -17.80
N SER A 373 -24.98 -7.63 -17.07
CA SER A 373 -26.19 -8.36 -17.45
C SER A 373 -27.11 -8.63 -16.26
N GLY A 374 -28.41 -8.78 -16.54
CA GLY A 374 -29.45 -8.93 -15.51
C GLY A 374 -30.24 -7.64 -15.25
N THR A 375 -31.34 -7.75 -14.50
CA THR A 375 -32.34 -6.66 -14.36
C THR A 375 -32.31 -5.93 -13.03
N GLY A 376 -31.53 -6.42 -12.06
CA GLY A 376 -31.47 -5.85 -10.71
C GLY A 376 -30.35 -4.84 -10.49
N ILE A 377 -29.67 -4.40 -11.55
CA ILE A 377 -28.59 -3.41 -11.47
C ILE A 377 -29.17 -2.02 -11.62
N MET A 378 -28.93 -1.17 -10.63
CA MET A 378 -29.47 0.19 -10.54
C MET A 378 -28.33 1.19 -10.39
N SER A 379 -28.36 2.23 -11.22
CA SER A 379 -27.46 3.37 -11.06
C SER A 379 -27.99 4.35 -10.02
N GLN A 380 -27.12 4.76 -9.11
CA GLN A 380 -27.32 5.87 -8.17
C GLN A 380 -26.65 7.17 -8.67
N GLY A 381 -26.10 7.16 -9.89
CA GLY A 381 -25.45 8.31 -10.52
C GLY A 381 -23.92 8.27 -10.51
N TYR A 382 -23.37 9.13 -11.35
CA TYR A 382 -21.95 9.39 -11.55
C TYR A 382 -21.15 8.12 -11.89
N ASN A 383 -21.73 7.18 -12.62
CA ASN A 383 -21.01 6.00 -13.10
C ASN A 383 -20.44 6.23 -14.51
N LEU A 384 -19.32 5.60 -14.81
CA LEU A 384 -18.80 5.48 -16.18
C LEU A 384 -18.95 4.03 -16.61
N VAL A 385 -19.90 3.78 -17.50
CA VAL A 385 -20.36 2.41 -17.77
C VAL A 385 -20.22 2.02 -19.24
N GLY A 386 -19.97 0.74 -19.47
CA GLY A 386 -19.97 0.11 -20.78
C GLY A 386 -21.30 -0.56 -21.13
N MET A 387 -21.24 -1.61 -21.94
CA MET A 387 -22.41 -2.26 -22.53
C MET A 387 -23.21 -3.09 -21.51
N GLY A 388 -24.54 -2.91 -21.52
CA GLY A 388 -25.48 -3.66 -20.68
C GLY A 388 -25.69 -3.09 -19.27
N CYS A 389 -24.83 -2.18 -18.83
CA CYS A 389 -24.99 -1.48 -17.56
C CYS A 389 -26.03 -0.35 -17.63
N PRO A 390 -26.74 -0.05 -16.53
CA PRO A 390 -27.65 1.09 -16.47
C PRO A 390 -26.88 2.42 -16.55
N ASN A 391 -27.36 3.34 -17.38
CA ASN A 391 -26.79 4.68 -17.59
C ASN A 391 -27.85 5.78 -17.38
N ASN A 392 -28.82 5.52 -16.51
CA ASN A 392 -29.99 6.37 -16.28
C ASN A 392 -29.92 7.14 -14.95
N GLY A 393 -28.83 7.02 -14.21
CA GLY A 393 -28.53 7.81 -13.02
C GLY A 393 -28.09 9.23 -13.38
N VAL A 394 -28.03 10.09 -12.37
CA VAL A 394 -27.58 11.47 -12.54
C VAL A 394 -26.13 11.47 -13.04
N SER A 395 -25.87 12.17 -14.15
CA SER A 395 -24.52 12.36 -14.70
C SER A 395 -23.76 11.07 -15.02
N ASP A 396 -24.45 9.94 -15.20
CA ASP A 396 -23.84 8.74 -15.77
C ASP A 396 -23.27 9.02 -17.15
N ARG A 397 -22.13 8.41 -17.44
CA ARG A 397 -21.42 8.49 -18.72
C ARG A 397 -21.31 7.09 -19.31
N THR A 398 -21.27 7.02 -20.63
CA THR A 398 -21.05 5.76 -21.35
C THR A 398 -19.75 5.80 -22.13
N ILE A 399 -19.03 4.68 -22.16
CA ILE A 399 -17.80 4.53 -22.95
C ILE A 399 -17.80 3.20 -23.71
N SER A 400 -17.14 3.20 -24.87
CA SER A 400 -16.91 1.96 -25.62
C SER A 400 -15.76 1.18 -25.00
N GLY A 401 -15.89 -0.15 -24.88
CA GLY A 401 -14.90 -0.98 -24.19
C GLY A 401 -13.49 -0.88 -24.77
N ASP A 402 -13.35 -0.68 -26.08
CA ASP A 402 -12.06 -0.52 -26.78
C ASP A 402 -11.32 0.79 -26.43
N LEU A 403 -12.02 1.77 -25.86
CA LEU A 403 -11.44 3.06 -25.47
C LEU A 403 -11.02 3.12 -24.00
N VAL A 404 -11.47 2.18 -23.15
CA VAL A 404 -11.28 2.25 -21.70
C VAL A 404 -9.79 2.28 -21.35
N MET A 405 -9.00 1.31 -21.84
CA MET A 405 -7.57 1.21 -21.54
C MET A 405 -6.68 2.17 -22.33
N THR A 406 -7.25 2.98 -23.23
CA THR A 406 -6.49 3.91 -24.09
C THR A 406 -6.81 5.38 -23.81
N THR A 407 -7.96 5.67 -23.19
CA THR A 407 -8.42 7.05 -22.96
C THR A 407 -8.94 7.32 -21.55
N VAL A 408 -9.20 6.26 -20.76
CA VAL A 408 -9.75 6.41 -19.40
C VAL A 408 -8.78 5.93 -18.35
N LEU A 409 -8.24 4.72 -18.53
CA LEU A 409 -7.45 3.99 -17.55
C LEU A 409 -6.03 3.69 -18.06
N GLY A 410 -5.06 3.81 -17.16
CA GLY A 410 -3.72 3.24 -17.30
C GLY A 410 -3.71 1.72 -17.06
N PRO A 411 -2.56 1.05 -17.25
CA PRO A 411 -2.41 -0.37 -16.92
C PRO A 411 -2.65 -0.64 -15.42
N LEU A 412 -3.02 -1.89 -15.09
CA LEU A 412 -3.06 -2.33 -13.69
C LEU A 412 -1.63 -2.45 -13.17
N GLN A 413 -1.25 -1.57 -12.25
CA GLN A 413 0.10 -1.54 -11.70
C GLN A 413 0.13 -0.90 -10.32
N ASP A 414 1.30 -0.84 -9.71
CA ASP A 414 1.52 -0.02 -8.51
C ASP A 414 1.49 1.46 -8.90
N ASN A 415 0.52 2.19 -8.34
CA ASN A 415 0.34 3.64 -8.53
C ASN A 415 0.47 4.41 -7.19
N GLY A 416 1.26 3.89 -6.23
CA GLY A 416 1.58 4.60 -4.99
C GLY A 416 0.63 4.36 -3.83
N GLY A 417 -0.20 3.31 -3.90
CA GLY A 417 -1.13 2.89 -2.85
C GLY A 417 -0.75 1.56 -2.19
N PRO A 418 -1.54 1.06 -1.22
CA PRO A 418 -1.29 -0.24 -0.60
C PRO A 418 -1.59 -1.43 -1.54
N THR A 419 -2.29 -1.19 -2.65
CA THR A 419 -2.67 -2.21 -3.63
C THR A 419 -2.54 -1.69 -5.06
N VAL A 420 -2.44 -2.59 -6.03
CA VAL A 420 -2.42 -2.21 -7.46
C VAL A 420 -3.76 -1.62 -7.90
N THR A 421 -3.71 -0.63 -8.77
CA THR A 421 -4.88 0.11 -9.24
C THR A 421 -4.76 0.41 -10.74
N HIS A 422 -5.84 0.89 -11.35
CA HIS A 422 -5.76 1.58 -12.64
C HIS A 422 -5.75 3.09 -12.37
N ALA A 423 -4.62 3.75 -12.64
CA ALA A 423 -4.58 5.21 -12.66
C ALA A 423 -5.48 5.77 -13.77
N LEU A 424 -6.01 6.97 -13.61
CA LEU A 424 -6.69 7.66 -14.70
C LEU A 424 -5.67 8.21 -15.70
N GLN A 425 -5.98 8.08 -17.00
CA GLN A 425 -5.19 8.71 -18.05
C GLN A 425 -5.37 10.25 -17.99
N PRO A 426 -4.39 11.03 -18.48
CA PRO A 426 -4.60 12.44 -18.76
C PRO A 426 -5.86 12.66 -19.60
N ASP A 427 -6.62 13.72 -19.29
CA ASP A 427 -7.90 14.07 -19.93
C ASP A 427 -9.00 12.99 -19.85
N SER A 428 -8.84 12.00 -18.96
CA SER A 428 -9.84 10.96 -18.77
C SER A 428 -11.20 11.55 -18.45
N VAL A 429 -12.24 11.03 -19.10
CA VAL A 429 -13.63 11.43 -18.85
C VAL A 429 -14.13 11.06 -17.44
N ALA A 430 -13.32 10.36 -16.64
CA ALA A 430 -13.59 10.07 -15.25
C ALA A 430 -13.04 11.14 -14.29
N ILE A 431 -12.14 12.02 -14.75
CA ILE A 431 -11.55 13.10 -13.96
C ILE A 431 -12.60 14.18 -13.67
N ASP A 432 -12.68 14.60 -12.41
CA ASP A 432 -13.59 15.61 -11.86
C ASP A 432 -15.05 15.38 -12.27
N ALA A 433 -15.42 14.11 -12.43
CA ALA A 433 -16.70 13.71 -13.03
C ALA A 433 -17.74 13.25 -11.99
N GLY A 434 -17.39 13.14 -10.72
CA GLY A 434 -18.24 12.71 -9.60
C GLY A 434 -19.16 13.79 -9.01
N GLY A 435 -19.11 15.02 -9.54
CA GLY A 435 -19.96 16.12 -9.06
C GLY A 435 -19.52 16.73 -7.72
N MET A 436 -20.08 17.91 -7.40
CA MET A 436 -19.60 18.75 -6.28
C MET A 436 -19.82 18.14 -4.90
N ASP A 437 -20.87 17.34 -4.72
CA ASP A 437 -21.18 16.68 -3.45
C ASP A 437 -20.50 15.30 -3.41
N CYS A 438 -19.17 15.28 -3.33
CA CYS A 438 -18.45 14.01 -3.24
C CYS A 438 -18.74 13.32 -1.90
N PRO A 439 -19.35 12.13 -1.88
CA PRO A 439 -19.65 11.46 -0.63
C PRO A 439 -18.44 10.67 -0.11
N PRO A 440 -18.49 10.23 1.16
CA PRO A 440 -17.47 9.35 1.71
C PRO A 440 -17.28 8.07 0.89
N PRO A 441 -16.05 7.53 0.86
CA PRO A 441 -14.90 7.92 1.69
C PRO A 441 -14.12 9.12 1.14
N ASP A 442 -13.46 9.85 2.04
CA ASP A 442 -12.64 11.05 1.81
C ASP A 442 -11.20 10.73 1.34
N VAL A 443 -10.97 9.48 0.94
CA VAL A 443 -9.74 9.01 0.31
C VAL A 443 -10.06 8.08 -0.86
N ASP A 444 -9.12 7.92 -1.79
CA ASP A 444 -9.19 6.93 -2.87
C ASP A 444 -8.61 5.55 -2.44
N GLN A 445 -8.49 4.61 -3.38
CA GLN A 445 -7.90 3.29 -3.11
C GLN A 445 -6.46 3.37 -2.58
N ARG A 446 -5.71 4.41 -2.95
CA ARG A 446 -4.32 4.62 -2.52
C ARG A 446 -4.23 5.19 -1.11
N GLY A 447 -5.35 5.67 -0.58
CA GLY A 447 -5.40 6.41 0.68
C GLY A 447 -5.07 7.89 0.50
N LEU A 448 -5.10 8.41 -0.74
CA LEU A 448 -4.87 9.82 -1.04
C LEU A 448 -6.18 10.62 -0.98
N PRO A 449 -6.13 11.93 -0.66
CA PRO A 449 -7.33 12.73 -0.42
C PRO A 449 -8.29 12.76 -1.61
N ARG A 450 -9.60 12.69 -1.31
CA ARG A 450 -10.70 12.88 -2.25
C ARG A 450 -11.70 13.89 -1.66
N PRO A 451 -12.15 14.90 -2.43
CA PRO A 451 -11.79 15.20 -3.82
C PRO A 451 -10.43 15.91 -3.98
N SER A 452 -9.81 15.76 -5.15
CA SER A 452 -8.64 16.52 -5.63
C SER A 452 -8.99 17.27 -6.93
N ASP A 453 -8.18 18.26 -7.33
CA ASP A 453 -8.40 19.02 -8.58
C ASP A 453 -7.62 18.34 -9.72
N GLY A 454 -8.23 17.30 -10.29
CA GLY A 454 -7.57 16.44 -11.27
C GLY A 454 -7.42 17.08 -12.66
N ASN A 455 -8.15 18.15 -12.96
CA ASN A 455 -8.11 18.86 -14.25
C ASN A 455 -7.41 20.24 -14.19
N GLY A 456 -7.10 20.75 -13.00
CA GLY A 456 -6.38 22.01 -12.79
C GLY A 456 -7.22 23.28 -12.98
N ASP A 457 -8.55 23.20 -12.90
CA ASP A 457 -9.47 24.34 -13.02
C ASP A 457 -9.69 25.12 -11.71
N GLY A 458 -9.09 24.64 -10.62
CA GLY A 458 -9.18 25.21 -9.27
C GLY A 458 -10.37 24.72 -8.46
N LEU A 459 -11.16 23.76 -8.95
CA LEU A 459 -12.31 23.18 -8.26
C LEU A 459 -12.10 21.68 -8.02
N PRO A 460 -11.77 21.27 -6.77
CA PRO A 460 -11.62 19.86 -6.47
C PRO A 460 -13.00 19.16 -6.54
N ILE A 461 -13.14 18.20 -7.45
CA ILE A 461 -14.33 17.37 -7.65
C ILE A 461 -13.85 15.93 -7.68
N CYS A 462 -14.58 14.99 -7.04
CA CYS A 462 -14.05 13.64 -7.05
C CYS A 462 -14.20 12.95 -8.38
N ASP A 463 -13.29 12.02 -8.61
CA ASP A 463 -13.32 11.21 -9.80
C ASP A 463 -14.31 10.07 -9.70
N ILE A 464 -14.69 9.56 -10.87
CA ILE A 464 -15.42 8.31 -11.00
C ILE A 464 -14.40 7.17 -10.95
N GLY A 465 -14.58 6.21 -10.04
CA GLY A 465 -13.75 5.02 -9.93
C GLY A 465 -12.92 4.92 -8.65
N ALA A 466 -12.04 3.92 -8.61
CA ALA A 466 -11.20 3.60 -7.45
C ALA A 466 -10.04 4.58 -7.22
N PHE A 467 -9.66 5.31 -8.26
CA PHE A 467 -8.53 6.22 -8.27
C PHE A 467 -9.02 7.66 -8.28
N GLU A 468 -8.34 8.54 -7.55
CA GLU A 468 -8.49 9.98 -7.65
C GLU A 468 -7.25 10.55 -8.34
N ALA A 469 -7.38 11.34 -9.40
CA ALA A 469 -6.27 11.99 -10.07
C ALA A 469 -5.54 12.91 -9.09
N ASP A 470 -4.21 12.83 -9.12
CA ASP A 470 -3.39 13.73 -8.32
C ASP A 470 -3.67 15.16 -8.78
N PRO A 471 -3.72 16.14 -7.85
CA PRO A 471 -4.03 17.50 -8.21
C PRO A 471 -3.02 18.01 -9.23
N ILE A 472 -3.49 18.49 -10.37
CA ILE A 472 -2.62 19.16 -11.33
C ILE A 472 -2.23 20.48 -10.69
N PRO A 473 -0.92 20.77 -10.51
CA PRO A 473 -0.50 22.07 -10.00
C PRO A 473 -1.06 23.16 -10.92
N THR A 474 -1.90 24.04 -10.38
CA THR A 474 -2.34 25.24 -11.09
C THR A 474 -1.13 26.04 -11.55
N ALA A 475 -1.26 26.76 -12.66
CA ALA A 475 -0.17 27.44 -13.40
C ALA A 475 0.81 28.32 -12.60
N ASP A 476 0.59 28.57 -11.31
CA ASP A 476 1.55 29.21 -10.40
C ASP A 476 1.98 28.23 -9.29
N GLN A 477 3.20 27.70 -9.38
CA GLN A 477 3.79 26.85 -8.33
C GLN A 477 4.80 27.65 -7.50
N LEU A 478 4.67 27.64 -6.18
CA LEU A 478 5.65 28.21 -5.26
C LEU A 478 6.56 27.12 -4.70
N LEU A 479 7.85 27.19 -5.01
CA LEU A 479 8.86 26.27 -4.51
C LEU A 479 9.77 26.96 -3.48
N LEU A 480 9.77 26.45 -2.25
CA LEU A 480 10.70 26.89 -1.21
C LEU A 480 12.03 26.14 -1.36
N VAL A 481 13.10 26.88 -1.67
CA VAL A 481 14.45 26.33 -1.85
C VAL A 481 15.31 26.70 -0.65
N SER A 482 15.65 25.69 0.16
CA SER A 482 16.53 25.87 1.31
C SER A 482 17.96 26.21 0.88
N ALA A 483 18.67 27.01 1.68
CA ALA A 483 20.12 27.22 1.51
C ALA A 483 20.95 25.92 1.60
N ARG A 484 20.33 24.82 2.07
CA ARG A 484 20.89 23.47 2.12
C ARG A 484 20.41 22.53 0.99
N ALA A 485 19.76 23.06 -0.05
CA ALA A 485 19.32 22.26 -1.19
C ALA A 485 20.50 21.98 -2.14
N ASN A 486 20.96 20.73 -2.17
CA ASN A 486 22.12 20.32 -2.98
C ASN A 486 21.71 20.02 -4.43
N ILE A 487 21.99 20.97 -5.34
CA ILE A 487 21.62 20.81 -6.75
C ILE A 487 22.37 19.66 -7.46
N GLY A 488 23.54 19.25 -6.95
CA GLY A 488 24.30 18.10 -7.45
C GLY A 488 23.62 16.75 -7.16
N SER A 489 22.50 16.74 -6.44
CA SER A 489 21.70 15.54 -6.16
C SER A 489 20.38 15.48 -6.93
N ALA A 490 20.20 16.31 -7.96
CA ALA A 490 18.98 16.33 -8.77
C ALA A 490 18.71 14.99 -9.45
N GLY A 491 17.48 14.48 -9.32
CA GLY A 491 17.08 13.19 -9.91
C GLY A 491 17.61 11.95 -9.18
N LEU A 492 18.13 12.09 -7.96
CA LEU A 492 18.61 10.97 -7.14
C LEU A 492 17.73 10.75 -5.90
N ASP A 493 17.73 9.51 -5.40
CA ASP A 493 16.95 9.12 -4.21
C ASP A 493 17.59 9.54 -2.87
N ARG A 494 18.83 10.05 -2.91
CA ARG A 494 19.56 10.54 -1.74
C ARG A 494 20.55 11.63 -2.11
N ALA A 495 20.78 12.54 -1.16
CA ALA A 495 21.79 13.57 -1.32
C ALA A 495 23.19 12.95 -1.37
N VAL A 496 24.01 13.40 -2.32
CA VAL A 496 25.37 12.91 -2.53
C VAL A 496 26.36 13.87 -1.88
N VAL A 497 27.32 13.32 -1.14
CA VAL A 497 28.45 14.11 -0.62
C VAL A 497 29.37 14.44 -1.78
N THR A 498 29.32 15.69 -2.23
CA THR A 498 30.29 16.25 -3.18
C THR A 498 31.46 16.82 -2.38
N GLY A 499 32.67 16.37 -2.68
CA GLY A 499 33.82 16.48 -1.77
C GLY A 499 34.15 17.90 -1.30
N CYS A 500 34.25 18.07 0.03
CA CYS A 500 35.05 19.07 0.75
C CYS A 500 35.50 18.54 2.14
N GLY A 501 35.42 17.21 2.36
CA GLY A 501 35.70 16.60 3.67
C GLY A 501 34.58 16.72 4.71
N GLU A 502 33.47 17.38 4.37
CA GLU A 502 32.26 17.47 5.20
C GLU A 502 31.42 16.18 5.14
N SER A 503 30.80 15.82 6.26
CA SER A 503 29.96 14.60 6.37
C SER A 503 28.47 14.83 6.08
N ASP A 504 28.05 16.08 5.88
CA ASP A 504 26.65 16.44 5.60
C ASP A 504 26.45 16.59 4.08
N PRO A 505 25.66 15.72 3.42
CA PRO A 505 25.39 15.81 1.98
C PRO A 505 24.40 16.94 1.61
N GLY A 506 23.83 17.64 2.59
CA GLY A 506 22.72 18.57 2.39
C GLY A 506 21.39 17.85 2.19
N HIS A 507 20.38 18.60 1.75
CA HIS A 507 19.06 18.06 1.41
C HIS A 507 18.93 17.82 -0.10
N LEU A 508 18.10 16.86 -0.47
CA LEU A 508 17.67 16.72 -1.86
C LEU A 508 17.05 18.04 -2.35
N PRO A 509 17.35 18.46 -3.59
CA PRO A 509 16.79 19.68 -4.13
C PRO A 509 15.27 19.50 -4.31
N PRO A 510 14.45 20.48 -3.90
CA PRO A 510 13.03 20.45 -4.20
C PRO A 510 12.82 20.50 -5.72
N HIS A 511 11.67 20.00 -6.18
CA HIS A 511 11.35 19.98 -7.60
C HIS A 511 9.88 20.31 -7.87
N ALA A 512 9.65 20.74 -9.11
CA ALA A 512 8.34 20.96 -9.71
C ALA A 512 8.11 19.92 -10.81
N PRO A 513 6.99 19.17 -10.81
CA PRO A 513 6.61 18.35 -11.95
C PRO A 513 6.26 19.26 -13.14
N ILE A 514 6.71 18.87 -14.33
CA ILE A 514 6.46 19.63 -15.56
C ILE A 514 5.17 19.09 -16.20
N PRO A 515 4.13 19.94 -16.38
CA PRO A 515 2.91 19.53 -17.05
C PRO A 515 3.16 19.11 -18.50
N GLU A 516 2.43 18.11 -18.98
CA GLU A 516 2.50 17.67 -20.37
C GLU A 516 2.13 18.83 -21.33
N GLY A 517 2.92 19.01 -22.39
CA GLY A 517 2.71 20.08 -23.37
C GLY A 517 3.28 21.45 -22.98
N ALA A 518 3.87 21.60 -21.79
CA ALA A 518 4.63 22.80 -21.44
C ALA A 518 5.89 22.92 -22.31
N THR A 519 6.10 24.09 -22.92
CA THR A 519 7.22 24.36 -23.83
C THR A 519 8.31 25.23 -23.19
N ALA A 520 7.94 26.01 -22.18
CA ALA A 520 8.87 26.81 -21.40
C ALA A 520 8.40 26.97 -19.96
N VAL A 521 9.29 27.46 -19.11
CA VAL A 521 8.98 27.86 -17.73
C VAL A 521 9.38 29.31 -17.50
N ARG A 522 8.52 30.04 -16.81
CA ARG A 522 8.72 31.38 -16.29
C ARG A 522 9.06 31.27 -14.82
N LEU A 523 10.20 31.82 -14.43
CA LEU A 523 10.74 31.71 -13.08
C LEU A 523 10.96 33.09 -12.49
N MET A 524 10.46 33.30 -11.28
CA MET A 524 10.77 34.47 -10.45
C MET A 524 11.23 34.00 -9.09
N ALA A 525 12.46 34.33 -8.69
CA ALA A 525 13.02 33.94 -7.40
C ALA A 525 13.28 35.15 -6.50
N MET A 526 12.94 35.02 -5.23
CA MET A 526 13.19 36.04 -4.20
C MET A 526 13.62 35.40 -2.88
N GLY A 527 14.24 36.19 -2.01
CA GLY A 527 14.75 35.73 -0.71
C GLY A 527 16.27 35.86 -0.64
N GLU A 528 16.86 35.32 0.42
CA GLU A 528 18.28 35.45 0.68
C GLU A 528 18.83 34.25 1.45
N VAL A 529 20.11 33.94 1.20
CA VAL A 529 20.84 32.89 1.88
C VAL A 529 22.18 33.40 2.40
N ILE A 530 22.67 32.82 3.48
CA ILE A 530 24.01 33.08 4.04
C ILE A 530 24.80 31.79 3.87
N LEU A 531 26.00 31.88 3.28
CA LEU A 531 26.89 30.73 3.05
C LEU A 531 28.15 30.86 3.91
N ASN A 532 28.73 29.74 4.38
CA ASN A 532 30.03 29.72 5.06
C ASN A 532 30.20 30.77 6.18
N ASP A 533 29.14 31.02 6.98
CA ASP A 533 29.08 32.09 8.01
C ASP A 533 29.43 33.52 7.49
N LEU A 534 29.23 33.79 6.19
CA LEU A 534 29.34 35.15 5.63
C LEU A 534 28.46 36.14 6.41
N THR A 535 28.97 37.34 6.64
CA THR A 535 28.22 38.35 7.42
C THR A 535 27.12 39.06 6.62
N ALA A 536 27.10 38.93 5.29
CA ALA A 536 26.10 39.52 4.41
C ALA A 536 25.32 38.41 3.66
N PRO A 537 23.97 38.47 3.63
CA PRO A 537 23.17 37.56 2.81
C PRO A 537 23.41 37.75 1.32
N LEU A 538 23.33 36.65 0.58
CA LEU A 538 23.34 36.57 -0.88
C LEU A 538 21.92 36.43 -1.40
N MET A 539 21.60 37.24 -2.41
CA MET A 539 20.40 37.10 -3.24
C MET A 539 20.54 35.89 -4.18
N PRO A 540 19.49 35.47 -4.91
CA PRO A 540 19.54 34.32 -5.83
C PRO A 540 20.68 34.34 -6.86
N ASP A 541 21.26 35.51 -7.15
CA ASP A 541 22.32 35.69 -8.13
C ASP A 541 23.72 35.44 -7.56
N GLY A 542 23.83 35.26 -6.25
CA GLY A 542 25.10 35.04 -5.58
C GLY A 542 26.07 36.23 -5.65
N GLU A 543 27.33 35.96 -5.30
CA GLU A 543 28.42 36.93 -5.26
C GLU A 543 29.43 36.68 -6.38
N VAL A 544 30.01 37.75 -6.96
CA VAL A 544 31.07 37.66 -7.96
C VAL A 544 32.41 37.37 -7.28
N VAL A 545 33.05 36.26 -7.65
CA VAL A 545 34.32 35.80 -7.06
C VAL A 545 35.42 35.50 -8.09
N GLY A 546 35.12 35.67 -9.38
CA GLY A 546 36.01 35.33 -10.49
C GLY A 546 35.63 34.00 -11.15
N GLU A 547 36.19 33.72 -12.32
CA GLU A 547 35.82 32.55 -13.13
C GLU A 547 36.15 31.23 -12.43
N MET A 548 35.14 30.37 -12.28
CA MET A 548 35.20 29.05 -11.66
C MET A 548 34.44 28.03 -12.52
N THR A 549 34.89 26.78 -12.52
CA THR A 549 34.22 25.68 -13.22
C THR A 549 33.74 24.63 -12.24
N TYR A 550 32.44 24.60 -12.02
CA TYR A 550 31.73 23.59 -11.24
C TYR A 550 31.58 22.30 -12.03
N THR A 551 31.95 21.19 -11.41
CA THR A 551 31.82 19.84 -11.99
C THR A 551 30.67 19.09 -11.33
N GLY A 552 29.77 18.50 -12.14
CA GLY A 552 28.68 17.67 -11.64
C GLY A 552 29.07 16.20 -11.43
N PRO A 553 28.47 15.51 -10.46
CA PRO A 553 28.64 14.07 -10.25
C PRO A 553 27.81 13.25 -11.25
N ASP A 554 28.24 12.00 -11.51
CA ASP A 554 27.45 10.89 -12.08
C ASP A 554 26.39 11.25 -13.15
N GLY A 555 26.79 11.94 -14.22
CA GLY A 555 25.89 12.25 -15.36
C GLY A 555 25.28 13.66 -15.33
N ILE A 556 25.51 14.44 -14.27
CA ILE A 556 25.14 15.84 -14.20
C ILE A 556 26.21 16.71 -14.89
N GLY A 557 25.77 17.60 -15.78
CA GLY A 557 26.65 18.55 -16.47
C GLY A 557 27.24 19.59 -15.53
N GLY A 558 28.43 20.09 -15.83
CA GLY A 558 29.05 21.18 -15.07
C GLY A 558 28.55 22.58 -15.43
N LEU A 559 29.09 23.60 -14.77
CA LEU A 559 28.85 25.01 -15.06
C LEU A 559 30.14 25.83 -14.88
N THR A 560 30.54 26.64 -15.85
CA THR A 560 31.61 27.64 -15.68
C THR A 560 30.97 29.01 -15.46
N THR A 561 31.26 29.68 -14.35
CA THR A 561 30.66 30.99 -14.00
C THR A 561 31.60 31.85 -13.16
N GLU A 562 31.36 33.16 -13.12
CA GLU A 562 32.11 34.11 -12.28
C GLU A 562 31.53 34.26 -10.85
N ARG A 563 30.45 33.53 -10.55
CA ARG A 563 29.65 33.69 -9.34
C ARG A 563 29.62 32.43 -8.48
N ARG A 564 29.44 32.62 -7.17
CA ARG A 564 29.16 31.56 -6.20
C ARG A 564 27.90 31.84 -5.41
N GLY A 565 27.31 30.80 -4.85
CA GLY A 565 26.22 30.95 -3.92
C GLY A 565 24.90 31.39 -4.54
N PHE A 566 24.69 30.98 -5.79
CA PHE A 566 23.52 31.35 -6.58
C PHE A 566 22.53 30.18 -6.65
N LEU A 567 21.28 30.53 -6.96
CA LEU A 567 20.23 29.57 -7.27
C LEU A 567 20.41 29.05 -8.70
N ALA A 568 20.37 27.74 -8.86
CA ALA A 568 20.47 27.04 -10.13
C ALA A 568 19.27 26.12 -10.36
N GLY A 569 19.01 25.85 -11.64
CA GLY A 569 17.99 24.90 -12.08
C GLY A 569 18.58 23.75 -12.88
N ILE A 570 17.90 22.59 -12.85
CA ILE A 570 18.19 21.42 -13.69
C ILE A 570 16.87 20.84 -14.19
N PHE A 571 16.78 20.56 -15.49
CA PHE A 571 15.72 19.75 -16.08
C PHE A 571 16.12 18.27 -16.11
N ALA A 572 15.22 17.40 -15.70
CA ALA A 572 15.46 15.96 -15.70
C ALA A 572 14.18 15.16 -16.03
N PRO A 573 14.32 13.96 -16.61
CA PRO A 573 13.26 12.96 -16.69
C PRO A 573 13.14 12.21 -15.35
N ASP A 574 12.25 11.21 -15.28
CA ASP A 574 12.10 10.34 -14.10
C ASP A 574 13.26 9.35 -13.92
N ALA A 575 13.96 9.00 -15.00
CA ALA A 575 15.13 8.12 -14.94
C ALA A 575 16.34 8.87 -14.37
N PRO A 576 17.11 8.31 -13.42
CA PRO A 576 18.22 9.02 -12.76
C PRO A 576 19.35 9.39 -13.74
N PRO A 577 20.18 10.40 -13.41
CA PRO A 577 21.32 10.78 -14.24
C PRO A 577 22.30 9.61 -14.41
N SER A 578 22.93 9.53 -15.59
CA SER A 578 23.89 8.48 -15.95
C SER A 578 25.00 9.01 -16.86
N LEU A 579 26.12 8.29 -16.93
CA LEU A 579 27.27 8.70 -17.75
C LEU A 579 27.05 8.38 -19.25
N PRO A 580 27.55 9.23 -20.17
CA PRO A 580 28.39 10.41 -19.94
C PRO A 580 27.57 11.68 -19.62
N ALA A 581 28.09 12.53 -18.73
CA ALA A 581 27.50 13.82 -18.42
C ALA A 581 27.49 14.77 -19.63
N PRO A 582 26.49 15.66 -19.76
CA PRO A 582 26.50 16.67 -20.81
C PRO A 582 27.65 17.68 -20.59
N PRO A 583 28.15 18.31 -21.67
CA PRO A 583 29.23 19.30 -21.56
C PRO A 583 28.87 20.44 -20.60
N PRO A 584 29.83 20.95 -19.81
CA PRO A 584 29.60 22.10 -18.94
C PRO A 584 29.13 23.32 -19.71
N LEU A 585 28.17 24.03 -19.14
CA LEU A 585 27.65 25.26 -19.71
C LEU A 585 28.48 26.46 -19.22
N ILE A 586 28.85 27.38 -20.12
CA ILE A 586 29.71 28.53 -19.79
C ILE A 586 28.84 29.79 -19.64
N VAL A 587 28.94 30.44 -18.49
CA VAL A 587 28.10 31.56 -18.01
C VAL A 587 28.99 32.69 -17.48
N THR A 588 29.56 33.48 -18.38
CA THR A 588 30.45 34.61 -18.02
C THR A 588 29.79 35.95 -18.37
N GLY A 589 29.29 36.66 -17.36
CA GLY A 589 28.64 37.98 -17.49
C GLY A 589 27.13 37.95 -17.77
N GLN A 590 26.44 39.07 -17.49
CA GLN A 590 24.97 39.17 -17.60
C GLN A 590 24.43 39.02 -19.04
N GLU A 591 25.18 39.47 -20.06
CA GLU A 591 24.76 39.31 -21.46
C GLU A 591 24.78 37.84 -21.93
N GLN A 592 25.58 36.98 -21.29
CA GLN A 592 25.63 35.54 -21.62
C GLN A 592 24.48 34.74 -20.97
N VAL A 593 23.98 35.15 -19.80
CA VAL A 593 22.78 34.55 -19.18
C VAL A 593 21.58 34.65 -20.10
N GLN A 594 21.35 35.81 -20.71
CA GLN A 594 20.25 36.00 -21.67
C GLN A 594 20.49 35.25 -22.99
N ALA A 595 21.75 35.10 -23.42
CA ALA A 595 22.10 34.36 -24.63
C ALA A 595 21.92 32.84 -24.47
N MET A 596 22.15 32.30 -23.27
CA MET A 596 21.92 30.88 -22.95
C MET A 596 20.46 30.45 -23.09
N LEU A 597 19.52 31.39 -22.92
CA LEU A 597 18.09 31.16 -23.09
C LEU A 597 17.64 31.16 -24.56
N THR A 598 18.56 31.43 -25.51
CA THR A 598 18.18 31.68 -26.92
C THR A 598 18.94 30.86 -27.96
N SER A 599 20.12 30.27 -27.70
CA SER A 599 20.71 29.16 -28.50
C SER A 599 22.12 28.73 -28.02
N PRO A 600 22.45 27.42 -28.01
CA PRO A 600 21.59 26.25 -28.23
C PRO A 600 20.74 25.90 -26.98
N PRO A 601 19.61 25.18 -27.14
CA PRO A 601 18.72 24.84 -26.03
C PRO A 601 19.41 23.95 -25.00
N LEU A 602 18.98 24.07 -23.74
CA LEU A 602 19.44 23.22 -22.64
C LEU A 602 19.16 21.75 -22.95
N GLN A 603 20.04 20.86 -22.50
CA GLN A 603 19.80 19.41 -22.51
C GLN A 603 19.38 18.95 -21.11
N LEU A 604 18.81 17.76 -21.02
CA LEU A 604 18.57 17.11 -19.73
C LEU A 604 19.88 17.04 -18.95
N TYR A 605 19.79 17.27 -17.64
CA TYR A 605 20.94 17.27 -16.72
C TYR A 605 21.98 18.38 -16.94
N ASN A 606 21.73 19.36 -17.81
CA ASN A 606 22.50 20.61 -17.79
C ASN A 606 22.04 21.51 -16.64
N LEU A 607 22.99 21.98 -15.84
CA LEU A 607 22.74 23.11 -14.96
C LEU A 607 22.55 24.37 -15.77
N PHE A 608 21.57 25.18 -15.35
CA PHE A 608 21.44 26.55 -15.79
C PHE A 608 21.38 27.49 -14.59
N TYR A 609 21.93 28.67 -14.83
CA TYR A 609 21.97 29.77 -13.86
C TYR A 609 20.62 30.48 -13.83
N ILE A 610 20.04 30.69 -12.64
CA ILE A 610 18.73 31.35 -12.49
C ILE A 610 18.85 32.86 -12.18
N GLY A 611 19.98 33.36 -11.66
CA GLY A 611 20.11 34.79 -11.34
C GLY A 611 20.03 35.72 -12.58
N ASP A 612 19.52 36.97 -12.53
CA ASP A 612 19.34 37.81 -11.36
C ASP A 612 17.92 38.24 -10.96
N GLY A 613 17.44 37.70 -9.85
CA GLY A 613 16.35 38.27 -9.06
C GLY A 613 16.74 39.59 -8.36
N GLN A 614 17.30 40.58 -9.07
CA GLN A 614 17.70 41.88 -8.54
C GLN A 614 17.25 43.01 -9.48
N THR A 615 16.58 44.07 -9.04
CA THR A 615 16.74 44.84 -7.79
C THR A 615 15.38 45.42 -7.43
N LEU A 616 14.63 44.91 -6.44
CA LEU A 616 13.31 45.50 -6.11
C LEU A 616 12.35 45.69 -7.34
N ALA A 617 12.62 45.04 -8.48
CA ALA A 617 12.05 45.39 -9.79
C ALA A 617 11.51 44.20 -10.62
N GLY A 618 11.64 42.96 -10.13
CA GLY A 618 10.87 41.78 -10.57
C GLY A 618 10.78 41.48 -12.06
N GLN A 619 11.87 41.04 -12.70
CA GLN A 619 11.81 40.48 -14.05
C GLN A 619 11.76 38.94 -14.01
N THR A 620 10.88 38.38 -14.84
CA THR A 620 10.67 36.93 -15.00
C THR A 620 11.71 36.34 -15.94
N LEU A 621 12.42 35.30 -15.48
CA LEU A 621 13.29 34.47 -16.32
C LEU A 621 12.43 33.51 -17.15
N VAL A 622 12.69 33.38 -18.46
CA VAL A 622 11.99 32.39 -19.31
C VAL A 622 12.99 31.38 -19.83
N VAL A 623 12.77 30.10 -19.54
CA VAL A 623 13.65 28.99 -19.93
C VAL A 623 12.88 27.97 -20.74
N GLU A 624 13.36 27.63 -21.94
CA GLU A 624 12.77 26.55 -22.74
C GLU A 624 12.98 25.20 -22.06
N ILE A 625 11.94 24.36 -22.08
CA ILE A 625 11.97 23.03 -21.47
C ILE A 625 12.59 22.06 -22.49
N PRO A 626 13.68 21.35 -22.13
CA PRO A 626 14.25 20.32 -22.99
C PRO A 626 13.22 19.20 -23.23
N PRO A 627 13.18 18.60 -24.44
CA PRO A 627 12.35 17.42 -24.69
C PRO A 627 12.59 16.34 -23.64
N GLU A 628 11.54 15.61 -23.28
CA GLU A 628 11.55 14.51 -22.31
C GLU A 628 11.79 14.92 -20.84
N ALA A 629 11.91 16.22 -20.53
CA ALA A 629 11.94 16.68 -19.14
C ALA A 629 10.57 16.52 -18.49
N THR A 630 10.52 15.81 -17.37
CA THR A 630 9.29 15.64 -16.56
C THR A 630 9.38 16.40 -15.23
N ARG A 631 10.57 16.88 -14.85
CA ARG A 631 10.81 17.58 -13.58
C ARG A 631 11.80 18.75 -13.74
N LEU A 632 11.55 19.82 -12.99
CA LEU A 632 12.45 20.94 -12.78
C LEU A 632 12.94 20.94 -11.32
N TYR A 633 14.23 20.73 -11.09
CA TYR A 633 14.87 20.78 -9.77
C TYR A 633 15.51 22.15 -9.54
N LEU A 634 15.34 22.71 -8.33
CA LEU A 634 15.98 23.96 -7.92
C LEU A 634 16.89 23.76 -6.72
N GLY A 635 18.08 24.37 -6.72
CA GLY A 635 19.05 24.18 -5.65
C GLY A 635 20.22 25.15 -5.69
N VAL A 636 21.12 25.01 -4.72
CA VAL A 636 22.23 25.93 -4.48
C VAL A 636 23.51 25.41 -5.13
N VAL A 637 24.28 26.33 -5.72
CA VAL A 637 25.67 26.08 -6.14
C VAL A 637 26.62 26.87 -5.24
N ASP A 638 27.48 26.16 -4.52
CA ASP A 638 28.40 26.72 -3.52
C ASP A 638 29.86 26.31 -3.77
N ALA A 639 30.84 27.08 -3.29
CA ALA A 639 32.27 26.78 -3.43
C ALA A 639 32.99 26.86 -2.08
N CYS A 640 33.69 25.79 -1.68
CA CYS A 640 34.50 25.73 -0.46
C CYS A 640 35.97 26.06 -0.78
N ASP A 641 36.62 26.97 -0.04
CA ASP A 641 38.08 27.28 -0.08
C ASP A 641 38.79 27.21 -1.47
N GLY A 642 38.14 27.65 -2.54
CA GLY A 642 38.70 27.67 -3.90
C GLY A 642 38.50 26.40 -4.74
N GLU A 643 37.76 25.41 -4.25
CA GLU A 643 37.36 24.20 -4.96
C GLU A 643 35.89 24.31 -5.44
N PRO A 644 35.62 24.28 -6.76
CA PRO A 644 34.27 24.42 -7.30
C PRO A 644 33.50 23.09 -7.32
N GLN A 645 32.38 22.99 -6.58
CA GLN A 645 31.53 21.78 -6.50
C GLN A 645 30.02 22.12 -6.55
N LEU A 646 29.19 21.17 -6.97
CA LEU A 646 27.72 21.36 -6.92
C LEU A 646 27.19 20.94 -5.55
N GLY A 647 26.60 21.86 -4.79
CA GLY A 647 25.94 21.53 -3.53
C GLY A 647 25.89 22.66 -2.52
N SER A 648 25.53 22.30 -1.29
CA SER A 648 25.34 23.21 -0.16
C SER A 648 25.80 22.57 1.14
N TYR A 649 26.39 23.34 2.04
CA TYR A 649 27.00 22.85 3.27
C TYR A 649 26.14 23.15 4.51
N ASN A 650 26.49 22.53 5.64
CA ASN A 650 25.72 22.64 6.89
C ASN A 650 25.80 24.04 7.53
N ASP A 651 26.71 24.89 7.10
CA ASP A 651 26.86 26.28 7.53
C ASP A 651 25.98 27.25 6.71
N ASN A 652 25.31 26.76 5.65
CA ASN A 652 24.37 27.53 4.86
C ASN A 652 23.03 27.74 5.61
N ARG A 653 22.48 28.97 5.56
CA ARG A 653 21.23 29.36 6.23
C ARG A 653 20.36 30.25 5.34
N GLY A 654 19.05 30.27 5.58
CA GLY A 654 18.10 31.04 4.79
C GLY A 654 17.39 30.21 3.73
N ASN A 655 16.56 30.86 2.93
CA ASN A 655 15.78 30.22 1.87
C ASN A 655 15.48 31.22 0.73
N TRP A 656 15.33 30.69 -0.47
CA TRP A 656 14.67 31.37 -1.58
C TRP A 656 13.26 30.82 -1.80
N ILE A 657 12.38 31.64 -2.33
CA ILE A 657 11.07 31.25 -2.86
C ILE A 657 11.12 31.47 -4.37
N ALA A 658 10.86 30.42 -5.13
CA ALA A 658 10.73 30.47 -6.57
C ALA A 658 9.26 30.32 -6.97
N GLU A 659 8.74 31.30 -7.66
CA GLU A 659 7.45 31.26 -8.36
C GLU A 659 7.70 30.73 -9.77
N ILE A 660 6.94 29.69 -10.13
CA ILE A 660 7.12 28.89 -11.35
C ILE A 660 5.80 28.95 -12.13
N GLU A 661 5.85 29.51 -13.33
CA GLU A 661 4.73 29.55 -14.28
C GLU A 661 5.11 28.74 -15.53
N PHE A 662 4.38 27.65 -15.81
CA PHE A 662 4.60 26.87 -17.03
C PHE A 662 3.90 27.50 -18.23
N VAL A 663 4.62 27.61 -19.34
CA VAL A 663 4.15 28.20 -20.59
C VAL A 663 3.81 27.07 -21.56
N PHE A 664 2.63 27.15 -22.15
CA PHE A 664 2.14 26.23 -23.16
C PHE A 664 2.06 26.96 -24.50
N ASP A 665 2.44 26.30 -25.59
CA ASP A 665 2.20 26.84 -26.93
C ASP A 665 0.69 26.92 -27.18
N ALA A 666 0.22 28.05 -27.72
CA ALA A 666 -1.17 28.18 -28.11
C ALA A 666 -1.53 27.06 -29.11
N PRO A 667 -2.66 26.35 -28.93
CA PRO A 667 -3.04 25.29 -29.85
C PRO A 667 -3.08 25.89 -31.26
N ALA A 668 -2.39 25.23 -32.20
CA ALA A 668 -2.37 25.64 -33.58
C ALA A 668 -3.81 25.88 -34.04
N SER A 669 -4.18 27.15 -34.22
CA SER A 669 -5.52 27.50 -34.64
C SER A 669 -5.77 26.83 -35.99
N PHE A 670 -6.62 25.81 -36.02
CA PHE A 670 -7.17 25.30 -37.26
C PHE A 670 -7.88 26.48 -37.94
N GLY A 671 -7.25 27.02 -38.97
CA GLY A 671 -7.77 28.09 -39.78
C GLY A 671 -8.99 27.63 -40.59
N HIS A 672 -10.13 27.47 -39.92
CA HIS A 672 -11.43 27.50 -40.55
C HIS A 672 -12.06 28.86 -40.29
N THR A 673 -11.75 29.80 -41.18
CA THR A 673 -12.53 31.02 -41.38
C THR A 673 -13.93 30.62 -41.87
N GLN A 674 -14.86 30.31 -40.95
CA GLN A 674 -16.29 30.38 -41.27
C GLN A 674 -16.71 31.85 -41.15
N ARG A 675 -16.84 32.49 -42.31
CA ARG A 675 -17.54 33.76 -42.44
C ARG A 675 -18.97 33.58 -41.93
N ILE A 676 -19.28 34.14 -40.76
CA ILE A 676 -20.64 34.48 -40.39
C ILE A 676 -21.02 35.68 -41.26
N GLN A 677 -21.74 35.42 -42.35
CA GLN A 677 -22.41 36.46 -43.12
C GLN A 677 -23.74 36.74 -42.44
N LYS A 678 -23.86 37.96 -41.90
CA LYS A 678 -25.13 38.58 -41.54
C LYS A 678 -25.89 38.85 -42.83
N ASP A 679 -27.08 38.27 -42.96
CA ASP A 679 -28.30 38.88 -43.51
C ASP A 679 -29.51 38.03 -43.11
#